data_AF-A0A8C2KAS2-F1
#
_entry.id   AF-A0A8C2KAS2-F1
#
_cell.length_a   1.000
_cell.length_b   1.000
_cell.length_c   1.000
_cell.angle_alpha   90.00
_cell.angle_beta   90.00
_cell.angle_gamma   90.00
#
_symmetry.space_group_name_H-M   'P 1'
#
loop_
_entity.id
_entity.type
_entity.pdbx_description
1 polymer ?
#
loop_
_entity_poly.entity_id
_entity_poly.type
_entity_poly.pdbx_seq_one_letter_code
_entity_poly.pdbx_strand_id
1 'polypeptide(L)'
;ISRLNIVSGMGSSIFSSPSSDLHPMDLLSRILPRNGEALAGVRMVQEGGARGVQFFSPAQALTFPSSQLFINCPLFPAEFSIVATVKVPETRMKRNEYLFTVVKEDANQLLLGLHFSKEKVHLIYQGSVGRERLSFKRIRLADNHWHSMVLAVSVTISWPKPFPSDLSTDGSRFHIGSRRKWKGLFSGLLRQLVLLPGSDATPRVCPSSNPSLVELSVPTILSNLPVKSQMNDVLLPPYETEVHVTLGSKPACTVAELGQLWFDTLKRGLFLCDGAYWHSMLQEKDRLDYVDDYQDLYTTSETLDIELFQIPSVGLFAAMAHRANKPGSAIYRWNQGHFQLYQNISTFKAQAWKQFTIGRKMFLAVSNSVGPVDGERELSVIYRWSNKRLKFVRYQTLETHSARDWESFHINNEAFLAVANHRTENGNHNIDSVVYKWNPGTKTFEVNQTISTSGAYDWEFFTVGPYHFLAVANAFDGTSTQTDSSVYIWLGGAFQLFQTIRTFGATDWEMFQIGNRVFLAVANGHMLCERGPSLYTINSTIYELDVTTKMFLKFQDIVTYSAVDWEFFSVLDEHFLVVANSYDGSSYSLNSVIYRWQGYEGFVPVHRLPTIGCSDWEFFTSAEGSYLMYSSAKAPLSKIFKLRIQ
;
A
#
# COMPACT_ATOMS: atom_id res chain seq x y z
N ILE A 1 -19.31 7.13 -22.29
CA ILE A 1 -18.46 5.92 -22.48
C ILE A 1 -19.07 5.11 -23.61
N SER A 2 -18.33 4.87 -24.69
CA SER A 2 -18.81 4.07 -25.83
C SER A 2 -18.22 2.65 -25.73
N ARG A 3 -19.10 1.65 -25.61
CA ARG A 3 -18.72 0.22 -25.54
C ARG A 3 -18.54 -0.33 -26.96
N LEU A 4 -17.32 -0.75 -27.31
CA LEU A 4 -17.04 -1.44 -28.57
C LEU A 4 -16.77 -2.91 -28.27
N ASN A 5 -17.85 -3.65 -28.17
CA ASN A 5 -17.82 -5.08 -27.90
C ASN A 5 -17.69 -5.90 -29.17
N ILE A 6 -16.83 -6.90 -29.13
CA ILE A 6 -17.03 -8.16 -29.84
C ILE A 6 -17.43 -9.16 -28.75
N VAL A 7 -18.73 -9.44 -28.60
CA VAL A 7 -19.25 -10.39 -27.60
C VAL A 7 -20.20 -11.38 -28.27
N SER A 8 -19.91 -12.66 -28.15
CA SER A 8 -20.88 -13.74 -28.31
C SER A 8 -20.72 -14.76 -27.18
N GLY A 9 -21.85 -15.19 -26.62
CA GLY A 9 -21.95 -15.79 -25.28
C GLY A 9 -21.56 -17.26 -25.15
N MET A 10 -21.10 -17.55 -23.93
CA MET A 10 -20.96 -18.78 -23.12
C MET A 10 -20.83 -20.18 -23.75
N GLY A 11 -19.89 -20.93 -23.14
CA GLY A 11 -19.84 -22.40 -23.10
C GLY A 11 -18.42 -22.90 -22.85
N SER A 12 -18.12 -23.33 -21.63
CA SER A 12 -16.81 -23.79 -21.15
C SER A 12 -16.16 -24.90 -21.99
N SER A 13 -14.90 -24.75 -22.39
CA SER A 13 -13.87 -25.82 -22.34
C SER A 13 -12.47 -25.39 -22.81
N ILE A 14 -11.52 -25.54 -21.88
CA ILE A 14 -10.10 -25.94 -21.96
C ILE A 14 -9.39 -25.80 -23.32
N PHE A 15 -8.47 -24.83 -23.44
CA PHE A 15 -7.29 -24.90 -24.31
C PHE A 15 -6.06 -24.22 -23.66
N SER A 16 -4.89 -24.76 -24.02
CA SER A 16 -3.53 -24.49 -23.54
C SER A 16 -3.11 -23.01 -23.51
N SER A 17 -2.37 -22.65 -22.45
CA SER A 17 -1.88 -21.31 -22.09
C SER A 17 -1.00 -20.62 -23.16
N PRO A 18 -1.42 -19.46 -23.70
CA PRO A 18 -0.49 -18.45 -24.20
C PRO A 18 -0.07 -17.53 -23.04
N SER A 19 1.18 -17.08 -23.07
CA SER A 19 1.79 -16.15 -22.10
C SER A 19 0.94 -14.88 -21.89
N SER A 20 0.24 -14.79 -20.77
CA SER A 20 -0.55 -13.62 -20.40
C SER A 20 -0.07 -13.04 -19.07
N ASP A 21 0.84 -12.07 -19.14
CA ASP A 21 0.91 -11.07 -18.09
C ASP A 21 -0.41 -10.29 -18.11
N LEU A 22 -1.26 -10.50 -17.11
CA LEU A 22 -2.61 -9.88 -17.00
C LEU A 22 -2.56 -8.40 -16.53
N HIS A 23 -1.38 -7.78 -16.56
CA HIS A 23 -1.16 -6.41 -16.08
C HIS A 23 -1.53 -5.38 -17.17
N PRO A 24 -2.24 -4.29 -16.83
CA PRO A 24 -2.47 -3.19 -17.77
C PRO A 24 -1.16 -2.51 -18.17
N MET A 25 -0.88 -2.47 -19.46
CA MET A 25 0.31 -1.84 -20.04
C MET A 25 -0.02 -0.42 -20.53
N ASP A 26 0.42 0.61 -19.80
CA ASP A 26 0.27 2.02 -20.22
C ASP A 26 1.23 2.35 -21.36
N LEU A 27 0.70 2.35 -22.59
CA LEU A 27 1.45 2.65 -23.81
C LEU A 27 1.84 4.13 -23.91
N LEU A 28 1.07 5.02 -23.27
CA LEU A 28 1.32 6.46 -23.29
C LEU A 28 2.50 6.80 -22.40
N SER A 29 2.60 6.20 -21.22
CA SER A 29 3.74 6.38 -20.30
C SER A 29 5.10 6.01 -20.91
N ARG A 30 5.13 5.14 -21.92
CA ARG A 30 6.36 4.67 -22.58
C ARG A 30 6.99 5.71 -23.50
N ILE A 31 6.21 6.68 -23.98
CA ILE A 31 6.69 7.77 -24.86
C ILE A 31 6.78 9.13 -24.16
N LEU A 32 6.18 9.26 -22.98
CA LEU A 32 6.24 10.48 -22.19
C LEU A 32 7.51 10.50 -21.34
N PRO A 33 8.14 11.67 -21.14
CA PRO A 33 9.38 11.77 -20.39
C PRO A 33 9.09 11.45 -18.92
N ARG A 34 9.86 10.53 -18.35
CA ARG A 34 9.77 10.18 -16.92
C ARG A 34 10.36 11.26 -16.01
N ASN A 35 11.18 12.17 -16.57
CA ASN A 35 12.04 13.11 -15.85
C ASN A 35 11.70 14.60 -16.09
N GLY A 36 10.48 14.91 -16.56
CA GLY A 36 10.03 16.31 -16.75
C GLY A 36 10.72 17.09 -17.86
N GLU A 37 11.56 16.45 -18.69
CA GLU A 37 12.12 17.08 -19.89
C GLU A 37 11.03 17.44 -20.90
N ALA A 38 11.14 18.59 -21.58
CA ALA A 38 10.22 18.96 -22.64
C ALA A 38 10.43 18.04 -23.86
N LEU A 39 9.47 17.15 -24.13
CA LEU A 39 9.51 16.32 -25.33
C LEU A 39 9.09 17.16 -26.54
N ALA A 40 10.04 17.46 -27.42
CA ALA A 40 9.76 18.18 -28.64
C ALA A 40 8.71 17.40 -29.47
N GLY A 41 7.63 18.08 -29.87
CA GLY A 41 6.49 17.45 -30.58
C GLY A 41 5.35 16.94 -29.69
N VAL A 42 5.44 17.11 -28.37
CA VAL A 42 4.35 16.83 -27.42
C VAL A 42 4.04 18.08 -26.60
N ARG A 43 2.77 18.48 -26.53
CA ARG A 43 2.29 19.57 -25.66
C ARG A 43 1.27 19.01 -24.70
N MET A 44 1.41 19.32 -23.41
CA MET A 44 0.36 19.05 -22.45
C MET A 44 -0.70 20.16 -22.53
N VAL A 45 -1.97 19.78 -22.51
CA VAL A 45 -3.10 20.71 -22.59
C VAL A 45 -4.08 20.35 -21.47
N GLN A 46 -4.51 21.35 -20.72
CA GLN A 46 -5.56 21.22 -19.71
C GLN A 46 -6.85 21.81 -20.25
N GLU A 47 -7.90 21.00 -20.36
CA GLU A 47 -9.17 21.44 -20.94
C GLU A 47 -10.34 20.65 -20.32
N GLY A 48 -11.37 21.37 -19.85
CA GLY A 48 -12.56 20.75 -19.26
C GLY A 48 -12.29 19.94 -17.97
N GLY A 49 -11.34 20.39 -17.13
CA GLY A 49 -11.05 19.77 -15.84
C GLY A 49 -10.08 18.58 -15.87
N ALA A 50 -9.61 18.15 -17.06
CA ALA A 50 -8.63 17.07 -17.22
C ALA A 50 -7.43 17.50 -18.07
N ARG A 51 -6.29 16.86 -17.83
CA ARG A 51 -5.07 17.02 -18.64
C ARG A 51 -4.97 15.94 -19.69
N GLY A 52 -4.50 16.29 -20.88
CA GLY A 52 -4.10 15.36 -21.93
C GLY A 52 -2.90 15.87 -22.70
N VAL A 53 -2.35 15.00 -23.56
CA VAL A 53 -1.25 15.36 -24.44
C VAL A 53 -1.74 15.52 -25.87
N GLN A 54 -1.19 16.53 -26.54
CA GLN A 54 -1.37 16.82 -27.95
C GLN A 54 -0.05 16.60 -28.69
N PHE A 55 -0.12 16.03 -29.89
CA PHE A 55 1.05 15.69 -30.70
C PHE A 55 1.22 16.67 -31.87
N PHE A 56 2.46 17.06 -32.15
CA PHE A 56 2.84 18.03 -33.20
C PHE A 56 4.02 17.52 -34.04
N SER A 57 4.15 18.09 -35.24
CA SER A 57 5.33 17.95 -36.10
C SER A 57 6.05 19.31 -36.12
N PRO A 58 7.40 19.41 -36.10
CA PRO A 58 8.40 18.37 -36.34
C PRO A 58 9.35 18.13 -35.14
N ALA A 59 9.25 16.99 -34.45
CA ALA A 59 10.29 16.53 -33.53
C ALA A 59 10.07 15.09 -33.05
N GLN A 60 11.13 14.27 -33.16
CA GLN A 60 11.35 12.88 -32.70
C GLN A 60 10.18 11.87 -32.76
N ALA A 61 10.43 10.68 -33.32
CA ALA A 61 9.38 9.66 -33.41
C ALA A 61 8.93 9.21 -32.01
N LEU A 62 7.64 9.35 -31.69
CA LEU A 62 7.03 8.87 -30.45
C LEU A 62 6.89 7.34 -30.49
N THR A 63 7.99 6.64 -30.23
CA THR A 63 8.09 5.20 -30.46
C THR A 63 8.99 4.49 -29.47
N PHE A 64 8.62 3.26 -29.11
CA PHE A 64 9.41 2.34 -28.29
C PHE A 64 9.39 0.92 -28.90
N PRO A 65 10.45 0.11 -28.69
CA PRO A 65 10.50 -1.25 -29.23
C PRO A 65 9.50 -2.16 -28.51
N SER A 66 8.90 -3.09 -29.25
CA SER A 66 7.94 -4.08 -28.71
C SER A 66 8.53 -4.93 -27.58
N SER A 67 9.84 -5.16 -27.60
CA SER A 67 10.58 -5.87 -26.56
C SER A 67 10.52 -5.22 -25.17
N GLN A 68 10.11 -3.95 -25.05
CA GLN A 68 9.82 -3.33 -23.75
C GLN A 68 8.51 -3.81 -23.11
N LEU A 69 7.60 -4.41 -23.89
CA LEU A 69 6.33 -4.98 -23.42
C LEU A 69 6.33 -6.51 -23.50
N PHE A 70 7.00 -7.07 -24.50
CA PHE A 70 7.00 -8.48 -24.82
C PHE A 70 8.41 -9.07 -24.63
N ILE A 71 8.88 -9.10 -23.38
CA ILE A 71 10.27 -9.45 -23.02
C ILE A 71 10.55 -10.94 -23.24
N ASN A 72 9.65 -11.81 -22.76
CA ASN A 72 9.87 -13.27 -22.73
C ASN A 72 9.09 -14.02 -23.82
N CYS A 73 8.14 -13.36 -24.48
CA CYS A 73 7.34 -13.94 -25.55
C CYS A 73 7.03 -12.86 -26.58
N PRO A 74 7.58 -12.93 -27.81
CA PRO A 74 7.38 -11.89 -28.82
C PRO A 74 6.00 -11.95 -29.48
N LEU A 75 5.05 -12.77 -29.02
CA LEU A 75 3.72 -12.88 -29.62
C LEU A 75 2.77 -11.82 -29.04
N PHE A 76 2.02 -11.14 -29.90
CA PHE A 76 0.94 -10.27 -29.46
C PHE A 76 -0.21 -11.12 -28.89
N PRO A 77 -0.83 -10.72 -27.77
CA PRO A 77 -1.89 -11.52 -27.15
C PRO A 77 -3.08 -11.71 -28.10
N ALA A 78 -3.57 -12.95 -28.21
CA ALA A 78 -4.75 -13.28 -29.02
C ALA A 78 -6.06 -12.69 -28.43
N GLU A 79 -6.05 -12.49 -27.11
CA GLU A 79 -7.14 -11.87 -26.36
C GLU A 79 -6.61 -10.62 -25.65
N PHE A 80 -7.29 -9.49 -25.81
CA PHE A 80 -6.84 -8.23 -25.21
C PHE A 80 -7.95 -7.19 -25.17
N SER A 81 -7.77 -6.20 -24.30
CA SER A 81 -8.53 -4.95 -24.34
C SER A 81 -7.62 -3.75 -24.59
N ILE A 82 -8.09 -2.78 -25.37
CA ILE A 82 -7.49 -1.46 -25.48
C ILE A 82 -8.43 -0.46 -24.83
N VAL A 83 -7.93 0.27 -23.83
CA VAL A 83 -8.67 1.35 -23.17
C VAL A 83 -8.02 2.68 -23.54
N ALA A 84 -8.83 3.60 -24.07
CA ALA A 84 -8.36 4.92 -24.45
C ALA A 84 -9.31 6.02 -23.96
N THR A 85 -8.73 7.10 -23.42
CA THR A 85 -9.45 8.33 -23.07
C THR A 85 -8.95 9.45 -23.96
N VAL A 86 -9.82 9.94 -24.85
CA VAL A 86 -9.50 10.88 -25.92
C VAL A 86 -10.47 12.05 -25.95
N LYS A 87 -10.00 13.19 -26.44
CA LYS A 87 -10.84 14.32 -26.82
C LYS A 87 -10.54 14.68 -28.27
N VAL A 88 -11.54 14.60 -29.14
CA VAL A 88 -11.35 14.81 -30.58
C VAL A 88 -12.12 16.05 -31.05
N PRO A 89 -11.43 17.11 -31.50
CA PRO A 89 -12.09 18.29 -32.05
C PRO A 89 -12.61 18.03 -33.47
N GLU A 90 -13.88 18.36 -33.73
CA GLU A 90 -14.51 18.13 -35.04
C GLU A 90 -13.79 18.84 -36.20
N THR A 91 -13.24 20.03 -35.94
CA THR A 91 -12.66 20.92 -36.97
C THR A 91 -11.24 20.55 -37.40
N ARG A 92 -10.50 19.76 -36.61
CA ARG A 92 -9.09 19.42 -36.89
C ARG A 92 -8.86 17.99 -37.40
N MET A 93 -9.93 17.19 -37.49
CA MET A 93 -9.82 15.78 -37.79
C MET A 93 -9.48 15.49 -39.26
N LYS A 94 -8.37 14.77 -39.50
CA LYS A 94 -7.98 14.28 -40.83
C LYS A 94 -8.70 12.98 -41.18
N ARG A 95 -8.73 12.64 -42.49
CA ARG A 95 -9.44 11.43 -43.00
C ARG A 95 -8.97 10.11 -42.38
N ASN A 96 -7.70 10.01 -41.96
CA ASN A 96 -7.13 8.81 -41.35
C ASN A 96 -6.09 9.20 -40.28
N GLU A 97 -6.43 9.02 -39.01
CA GLU A 97 -5.53 9.25 -37.87
C GLU A 97 -5.32 7.97 -37.07
N TYR A 98 -4.15 7.79 -36.46
CA TYR A 98 -3.79 6.60 -35.69
C TYR A 98 -3.60 6.93 -34.22
N LEU A 99 -4.22 6.15 -33.33
CA LEU A 99 -3.96 6.24 -31.90
C LEU A 99 -2.65 5.57 -31.53
N PHE A 100 -2.44 4.37 -32.08
CA PHE A 100 -1.17 3.68 -32.06
C PHE A 100 -1.08 2.71 -33.23
N THR A 101 0.15 2.31 -33.53
CA THR A 101 0.45 1.22 -34.46
C THR A 101 1.63 0.39 -33.98
N VAL A 102 1.72 -0.86 -34.43
CA VAL A 102 2.87 -1.74 -34.29
C VAL A 102 3.40 -2.01 -35.69
N VAL A 103 4.67 -1.64 -35.94
CA VAL A 103 5.29 -1.71 -37.26
C VAL A 103 6.60 -2.50 -37.17
N LYS A 104 6.77 -3.48 -38.05
CA LYS A 104 8.02 -4.23 -38.19
C LYS A 104 9.09 -3.37 -38.87
N GLU A 105 10.28 -3.26 -38.29
CA GLU A 105 11.29 -2.27 -38.72
C GLU A 105 11.94 -2.62 -40.07
N ASP A 106 12.27 -3.90 -40.27
CA ASP A 106 12.93 -4.45 -41.46
C ASP A 106 12.09 -4.28 -42.74
N ALA A 107 10.81 -4.64 -42.68
CA ALA A 107 9.89 -4.68 -43.81
C ALA A 107 8.95 -3.46 -43.85
N ASN A 108 9.04 -2.59 -42.85
CA ASN A 108 8.16 -1.43 -42.67
C ASN A 108 6.66 -1.82 -42.70
N GLN A 109 6.35 -3.03 -42.24
CA GLN A 109 5.05 -3.66 -42.36
C GLN A 109 4.18 -3.30 -41.15
N LEU A 110 2.95 -2.82 -41.38
CA LEU A 110 1.98 -2.57 -40.31
C LEU A 110 1.41 -3.92 -39.82
N LEU A 111 1.71 -4.28 -38.57
CA LEU A 111 1.26 -5.51 -37.92
C LEU A 111 -0.07 -5.33 -37.20
N LEU A 112 -0.22 -4.22 -36.48
CA LEU A 112 -1.43 -3.87 -35.73
C LEU A 112 -1.60 -2.35 -35.72
N GLY A 113 -2.83 -1.84 -35.75
CA GLY A 113 -3.08 -0.42 -35.61
C GLY A 113 -4.52 -0.08 -35.32
N LEU A 114 -4.71 0.85 -34.39
CA LEU A 114 -6.01 1.42 -34.08
C LEU A 114 -6.13 2.79 -34.73
N HIS A 115 -7.06 2.93 -35.66
CA HIS A 115 -7.23 4.15 -36.45
C HIS A 115 -8.64 4.73 -36.35
N PHE A 116 -8.71 6.06 -36.34
CA PHE A 116 -9.92 6.86 -36.25
C PHE A 116 -10.28 7.51 -37.59
N SER A 117 -11.58 7.60 -37.84
CA SER A 117 -12.22 8.41 -38.88
C SER A 117 -13.52 9.00 -38.30
N LYS A 118 -14.13 10.00 -38.97
CA LYS A 118 -15.11 10.93 -38.34
C LYS A 118 -16.24 10.23 -37.56
N GLU A 119 -16.69 9.07 -38.02
CA GLU A 119 -17.72 8.27 -37.34
C GLU A 119 -17.33 6.80 -37.15
N LYS A 120 -16.05 6.46 -37.35
CA LYS A 120 -15.61 5.06 -37.31
C LYS A 120 -14.28 4.89 -36.61
N VAL A 121 -14.23 3.88 -35.77
CA VAL A 121 -12.99 3.33 -35.21
C VAL A 121 -12.70 2.04 -35.96
N HIS A 122 -11.43 1.81 -36.23
CA HIS A 122 -11.02 0.65 -37.00
C HIS A 122 -9.79 0.01 -36.38
N LEU A 123 -9.83 -1.31 -36.24
CA LEU A 123 -8.68 -2.13 -35.88
C LEU A 123 -8.15 -2.78 -37.16
N ILE A 124 -6.92 -2.45 -37.54
CA ILE A 124 -6.19 -3.10 -38.64
C ILE A 124 -5.19 -4.05 -38.03
N TYR A 125 -5.12 -5.28 -38.53
CA TYR A 125 -4.09 -6.24 -38.14
C TYR A 125 -3.64 -7.10 -39.32
N GLN A 126 -2.48 -7.72 -39.18
CA GLN A 126 -1.94 -8.68 -40.13
C GLN A 126 -2.47 -10.08 -39.78
N GLY A 127 -3.38 -10.61 -40.58
CA GLY A 127 -3.90 -11.98 -40.44
C GLY A 127 -3.19 -12.98 -41.36
N SER A 128 -3.63 -14.23 -41.30
CA SER A 128 -3.06 -15.37 -42.05
C SER A 128 -3.16 -15.25 -43.57
N VAL A 129 -4.13 -14.47 -44.09
CA VAL A 129 -4.38 -14.29 -45.53
C VAL A 129 -4.01 -12.87 -46.01
N GLY A 130 -3.37 -12.07 -45.16
CA GLY A 130 -3.00 -10.68 -45.47
C GLY A 130 -3.54 -9.67 -44.45
N ARG A 131 -3.62 -8.40 -44.84
CA ARG A 131 -4.09 -7.33 -43.94
C ARG A 131 -5.61 -7.37 -43.79
N GLU A 132 -6.08 -7.47 -42.56
CA GLU A 132 -7.50 -7.45 -42.20
C GLU A 132 -7.88 -6.13 -41.52
N ARG A 133 -9.17 -5.77 -41.60
CA ARG A 133 -9.69 -4.52 -41.02
C ARG A 133 -11.07 -4.72 -40.41
N LEU A 134 -11.16 -4.56 -39.10
CA LEU A 134 -12.42 -4.46 -38.37
C LEU A 134 -12.84 -3.00 -38.29
N SER A 135 -14.14 -2.73 -38.51
CA SER A 135 -14.67 -1.37 -38.64
C SER A 135 -15.92 -1.19 -37.79
N PHE A 136 -15.83 -0.34 -36.78
CA PHE A 136 -16.93 0.01 -35.90
C PHE A 136 -17.52 1.35 -36.36
N LYS A 137 -18.81 1.38 -36.72
CA LYS A 137 -19.49 2.57 -37.27
C LYS A 137 -20.34 3.25 -36.19
N ARG A 138 -20.71 4.51 -36.42
CA ARG A 138 -21.59 5.34 -35.57
C ARG A 138 -21.00 5.70 -34.20
N ILE A 139 -19.68 5.84 -34.13
CA ILE A 139 -19.00 6.25 -32.90
C ILE A 139 -18.79 7.76 -32.97
N ARG A 140 -19.53 8.52 -32.15
CA ARG A 140 -19.48 9.99 -32.12
C ARG A 140 -18.45 10.46 -31.09
N LEU A 141 -17.15 10.39 -31.43
CA LEU A 141 -16.06 10.87 -30.56
C LEU A 141 -15.62 12.31 -30.89
N ALA A 142 -15.97 12.80 -32.09
CA ALA A 142 -15.55 14.10 -32.61
C ALA A 142 -16.56 15.20 -32.26
N ASP A 143 -16.91 15.33 -30.98
CA ASP A 143 -17.84 16.34 -30.44
C ASP A 143 -17.13 17.35 -29.51
N ASN A 144 -15.79 17.34 -29.50
CA ASN A 144 -14.96 18.13 -28.61
C ASN A 144 -15.21 17.90 -27.10
N HIS A 145 -15.69 16.72 -26.71
CA HIS A 145 -15.78 16.27 -25.31
C HIS A 145 -14.81 15.12 -25.03
N TRP A 146 -14.54 14.87 -23.75
CA TRP A 146 -13.75 13.72 -23.32
C TRP A 146 -14.57 12.43 -23.45
N HIS A 147 -13.99 11.43 -24.11
CA HIS A 147 -14.57 10.10 -24.27
C HIS A 147 -13.60 9.02 -23.84
N SER A 148 -14.06 8.13 -22.98
CA SER A 148 -13.39 6.85 -22.72
C SER A 148 -14.04 5.75 -23.57
N MET A 149 -13.19 4.93 -24.20
CA MET A 149 -13.61 3.79 -25.00
C MET A 149 -12.81 2.55 -24.61
N VAL A 150 -13.50 1.40 -24.68
CA VAL A 150 -12.90 0.07 -24.52
C VAL A 150 -13.15 -0.72 -25.80
N LEU A 151 -12.08 -1.26 -26.37
CA LEU A 151 -12.12 -2.25 -27.45
C LEU A 151 -11.63 -3.58 -26.88
N ALA A 152 -12.51 -4.57 -26.74
CA ALA A 152 -12.16 -5.91 -26.28
C ALA A 152 -12.19 -6.92 -27.44
N VAL A 153 -11.15 -7.75 -27.53
CA VAL A 153 -10.96 -8.84 -28.50
C VAL A 153 -10.79 -10.14 -27.73
N SER A 154 -11.60 -11.17 -28.03
CA SER A 154 -11.57 -12.49 -27.42
C SER A 154 -11.66 -13.59 -28.49
N VAL A 155 -11.13 -14.79 -28.21
CA VAL A 155 -11.13 -15.92 -29.17
C VAL A 155 -12.37 -16.78 -28.93
N THR A 156 -13.33 -16.80 -29.86
CA THR A 156 -14.45 -17.77 -29.85
C THR A 156 -14.81 -18.28 -31.26
N ILE A 157 -15.25 -19.54 -31.33
CA ILE A 157 -15.32 -20.43 -32.53
C ILE A 157 -16.38 -20.01 -33.58
N SER A 158 -17.14 -18.93 -33.36
CA SER A 158 -18.31 -18.56 -34.19
C SER A 158 -18.17 -17.24 -34.96
N TRP A 159 -16.94 -16.79 -35.23
CA TRP A 159 -16.66 -15.74 -36.22
C TRP A 159 -15.84 -16.30 -37.38
N PRO A 160 -16.05 -15.80 -38.62
CA PRO A 160 -15.39 -16.39 -39.79
C PRO A 160 -13.85 -16.32 -39.73
N LYS A 161 -13.27 -15.46 -38.89
CA LYS A 161 -11.83 -15.38 -38.61
C LYS A 161 -11.51 -14.84 -37.20
N PRO A 162 -10.86 -15.60 -36.31
CA PRO A 162 -10.36 -15.10 -35.03
C PRO A 162 -9.15 -14.17 -35.22
N PHE A 163 -8.85 -13.34 -34.21
CA PHE A 163 -7.60 -12.59 -34.18
C PHE A 163 -6.40 -13.57 -34.16
N PRO A 164 -5.32 -13.31 -34.95
CA PRO A 164 -4.20 -14.23 -35.06
C PRO A 164 -3.51 -14.46 -33.71
N SER A 165 -3.43 -15.72 -33.28
CA SER A 165 -2.70 -16.13 -32.06
C SER A 165 -1.19 -16.25 -32.26
N ASP A 166 -0.72 -16.15 -33.50
CA ASP A 166 0.66 -16.29 -33.95
C ASP A 166 1.27 -14.96 -34.43
N LEU A 167 0.63 -13.82 -34.11
CA LEU A 167 1.13 -12.51 -34.52
C LEU A 167 2.43 -12.15 -33.78
N SER A 168 3.57 -12.45 -34.41
CA SER A 168 4.89 -12.07 -33.89
C SER A 168 5.12 -10.56 -33.99
N THR A 169 5.55 -9.99 -32.86
CA THR A 169 5.99 -8.61 -32.68
C THR A 169 7.51 -8.48 -32.64
N ASP A 170 8.25 -9.56 -32.95
CA ASP A 170 9.70 -9.53 -32.99
C ASP A 170 10.23 -8.52 -34.03
N GLY A 171 11.25 -7.76 -33.65
CA GLY A 171 11.82 -6.68 -34.47
C GLY A 171 10.82 -5.58 -34.85
N SER A 172 9.81 -5.32 -34.01
CA SER A 172 8.80 -4.28 -34.25
C SER A 172 8.82 -3.16 -33.22
N ARG A 173 8.21 -2.01 -33.57
CA ARG A 173 8.05 -0.87 -32.67
C ARG A 173 6.61 -0.41 -32.58
N PHE A 174 6.24 0.05 -31.39
CA PHE A 174 5.03 0.81 -31.18
C PHE A 174 5.24 2.26 -31.60
N HIS A 175 4.33 2.81 -32.39
CA HIS A 175 4.24 4.24 -32.66
C HIS A 175 2.96 4.77 -32.03
N ILE A 176 3.06 5.80 -31.20
CA ILE A 176 1.91 6.43 -30.53
C ILE A 176 1.50 7.69 -31.29
N GLY A 177 0.19 7.89 -31.44
CA GLY A 177 -0.39 9.01 -32.16
C GLY A 177 -0.10 9.01 -33.67
N SER A 178 0.48 7.96 -34.25
CA SER A 178 0.88 7.93 -35.66
C SER A 178 1.11 6.50 -36.17
N ARG A 179 1.18 6.31 -37.49
CA ARG A 179 1.53 5.01 -38.11
C ARG A 179 3.04 4.74 -38.18
N ARG A 180 3.81 5.81 -38.32
CA ARG A 180 5.27 5.94 -38.47
C ARG A 180 5.57 7.39 -38.10
N LYS A 181 6.83 7.85 -38.20
CA LYS A 181 7.27 9.25 -37.97
C LYS A 181 6.11 10.27 -37.86
N TRP A 182 5.39 10.57 -38.95
CA TRP A 182 4.25 11.54 -38.91
C TRP A 182 2.99 11.12 -39.68
N LYS A 183 2.94 9.90 -40.24
CA LYS A 183 1.84 9.53 -41.15
C LYS A 183 0.57 9.25 -40.36
N GLY A 184 -0.47 10.04 -40.60
CA GLY A 184 -1.75 9.93 -39.89
C GLY A 184 -1.65 10.34 -38.43
N LEU A 185 -0.94 11.43 -38.14
CA LEU A 185 -0.80 12.00 -36.80
C LEU A 185 -2.17 12.29 -36.17
N PHE A 186 -2.36 11.85 -34.93
CA PHE A 186 -3.55 12.12 -34.13
C PHE A 186 -3.61 13.59 -33.72
N SER A 187 -4.73 14.25 -34.00
CA SER A 187 -4.90 15.70 -33.83
C SER A 187 -5.59 16.11 -32.52
N GLY A 188 -6.19 15.14 -31.82
CA GLY A 188 -6.88 15.35 -30.55
C GLY A 188 -5.98 15.37 -29.32
N LEU A 189 -6.61 15.35 -28.13
CA LEU A 189 -5.93 15.13 -26.86
C LEU A 189 -6.03 13.66 -26.46
N LEU A 190 -4.91 13.10 -25.99
CA LEU A 190 -4.84 11.74 -25.44
C LEU A 190 -4.52 11.82 -23.94
N ARG A 191 -5.39 11.25 -23.09
CA ARG A 191 -5.17 11.18 -21.64
C ARG A 191 -4.71 9.80 -21.20
N GLN A 192 -5.26 8.76 -21.81
CA GLN A 192 -5.04 7.37 -21.44
C GLN A 192 -4.95 6.51 -22.69
N LEU A 193 -3.99 5.60 -22.73
CA LEU A 193 -3.87 4.55 -23.75
C LEU A 193 -3.25 3.29 -23.15
N VAL A 194 -4.09 2.29 -22.87
CA VAL A 194 -3.70 1.09 -22.12
C VAL A 194 -4.03 -0.15 -22.93
N LEU A 195 -3.07 -1.08 -23.02
CA LEU A 195 -3.27 -2.43 -23.51
C LEU A 195 -3.40 -3.38 -22.31
N LEU A 196 -4.46 -4.17 -22.26
CA LEU A 196 -4.69 -5.17 -21.23
C LEU A 196 -4.71 -6.57 -21.88
N PRO A 197 -3.63 -7.36 -21.80
CA PRO A 197 -3.60 -8.72 -22.33
C PRO A 197 -4.55 -9.64 -21.57
N GLY A 198 -5.16 -10.59 -22.27
CA GLY A 198 -5.91 -11.72 -21.69
C GLY A 198 -7.17 -11.35 -20.90
N SER A 199 -7.73 -10.14 -21.06
CA SER A 199 -8.88 -9.71 -20.27
C SER A 199 -9.80 -8.73 -21.00
N ASP A 200 -11.11 -8.85 -20.75
CA ASP A 200 -12.11 -7.84 -21.10
C ASP A 200 -12.12 -6.73 -20.03
N ALA A 201 -11.64 -5.54 -20.39
CA ALA A 201 -11.62 -4.38 -19.49
C ALA A 201 -13.01 -3.76 -19.27
N THR A 202 -14.03 -4.20 -20.01
CA THR A 202 -15.37 -3.61 -19.97
C THR A 202 -16.00 -3.58 -18.57
N PRO A 203 -15.98 -4.64 -17.75
CA PRO A 203 -16.59 -4.61 -16.41
C PRO A 203 -15.93 -3.62 -15.46
N ARG A 204 -14.63 -3.31 -15.68
CA ARG A 204 -13.86 -2.34 -14.89
C ARG A 204 -14.14 -0.89 -15.30
N VAL A 205 -14.60 -0.69 -16.54
CA VAL A 205 -14.74 0.64 -17.17
C VAL A 205 -16.21 1.02 -17.42
N CYS A 206 -17.15 0.07 -17.43
CA CYS A 206 -18.58 0.28 -17.72
C CYS A 206 -19.52 -0.56 -16.82
N PRO A 207 -20.64 0.00 -16.28
CA PRO A 207 -21.07 1.40 -16.25
C PRO A 207 -20.67 2.10 -14.93
N SER A 208 -20.00 3.27 -15.05
CA SER A 208 -19.65 4.13 -13.92
C SER A 208 -20.67 5.26 -13.76
N SER A 209 -21.03 5.58 -12.51
CA SER A 209 -21.91 6.70 -12.12
C SER A 209 -21.28 8.09 -12.32
N ASN A 210 -19.96 8.16 -12.56
CA ASN A 210 -19.26 9.39 -12.88
C ASN A 210 -18.36 9.20 -14.12
N PRO A 211 -18.87 9.46 -15.34
CA PRO A 211 -18.18 9.16 -16.59
C PRO A 211 -16.94 10.01 -16.86
N SER A 212 -16.70 11.10 -16.11
CA SER A 212 -15.53 11.98 -16.28
C SER A 212 -14.23 11.47 -15.63
N LEU A 213 -14.25 10.33 -14.93
CA LEU A 213 -13.12 9.82 -14.12
C LEU A 213 -12.84 8.32 -14.31
N VAL A 214 -13.27 7.71 -15.43
CA VAL A 214 -12.99 6.28 -15.64
C VAL A 214 -11.55 6.09 -16.11
N GLU A 215 -10.67 5.75 -15.16
CA GLU A 215 -9.22 5.63 -15.37
C GLU A 215 -8.77 4.20 -15.08
N LEU A 216 -8.11 3.54 -16.05
CA LEU A 216 -7.48 2.23 -15.84
C LEU A 216 -5.99 2.40 -15.50
N SER A 217 -5.32 3.34 -16.16
CA SER A 217 -3.96 3.80 -15.87
C SER A 217 -3.75 5.12 -16.62
N VAL A 218 -3.30 6.17 -15.93
CA VAL A 218 -3.03 7.48 -16.52
C VAL A 218 -1.60 7.87 -16.13
N PRO A 219 -0.77 8.36 -17.07
CA PRO A 219 0.58 8.83 -16.74
C PRO A 219 0.53 9.86 -15.60
N THR A 220 1.43 9.74 -14.64
CA THR A 220 1.44 10.55 -13.40
C THR A 220 1.49 12.06 -13.67
N ILE A 221 2.09 12.47 -14.79
CA ILE A 221 2.11 13.87 -15.23
C ILE A 221 0.70 14.42 -15.57
N LEU A 222 -0.25 13.54 -15.86
CA LEU A 222 -1.65 13.83 -16.20
C LEU A 222 -2.63 13.54 -15.05
N SER A 223 -2.20 12.92 -13.95
CA SER A 223 -3.07 12.48 -12.84
C SER A 223 -3.45 13.58 -11.83
N ASN A 224 -2.72 14.71 -11.80
CA ASN A 224 -3.02 15.80 -10.87
C ASN A 224 -4.18 16.67 -11.38
N LEU A 225 -5.37 16.54 -10.76
CA LEU A 225 -6.48 17.50 -10.87
C LEU A 225 -6.09 18.84 -10.23
N PRO A 226 -6.64 20.00 -10.67
CA PRO A 226 -6.11 21.31 -10.29
C PRO A 226 -6.48 21.77 -8.87
N VAL A 227 -5.65 22.70 -8.37
CA VAL A 227 -5.98 23.63 -7.27
C VAL A 227 -7.31 24.33 -7.59
N LYS A 228 -8.31 24.20 -6.72
CA LYS A 228 -9.46 25.11 -6.71
C LYS A 228 -8.94 26.48 -6.26
N SER A 229 -8.86 27.45 -7.16
CA SER A 229 -8.75 28.84 -6.73
C SER A 229 -10.08 29.25 -6.11
N GLN A 230 -10.11 29.45 -4.79
CA GLN A 230 -11.15 30.27 -4.18
C GLN A 230 -10.94 31.72 -4.64
N MET A 231 -11.57 32.13 -5.73
CA MET A 231 -11.86 33.53 -6.00
C MET A 231 -12.97 33.62 -7.05
N ASN A 232 -13.87 34.58 -6.83
CA ASN A 232 -15.16 34.74 -7.49
C ASN A 232 -15.11 34.65 -9.03
N ASP A 233 -16.16 34.04 -9.58
CA ASP A 233 -16.58 34.22 -10.96
C ASP A 233 -16.59 35.71 -11.32
N VAL A 234 -15.79 36.08 -12.34
CA VAL A 234 -16.08 37.03 -13.43
C VAL A 234 -14.76 37.32 -14.18
N LEU A 235 -14.73 36.89 -15.45
CA LEU A 235 -13.84 37.33 -16.54
C LEU A 235 -12.32 37.20 -16.35
N LEU A 236 -11.75 36.04 -16.73
CA LEU A 236 -10.35 35.96 -17.21
C LEU A 236 -10.23 35.04 -18.44
N PRO A 237 -9.54 35.46 -19.52
CA PRO A 237 -9.23 34.58 -20.65
C PRO A 237 -8.22 33.49 -20.23
N PRO A 238 -8.18 32.33 -20.92
CA PRO A 238 -7.28 31.24 -20.58
C PRO A 238 -5.82 31.68 -20.81
N TYR A 239 -5.11 31.97 -19.73
CA TYR A 239 -3.69 32.25 -19.70
C TYR A 239 -2.89 30.97 -19.96
N GLU A 240 -2.14 30.94 -21.07
CA GLU A 240 -1.12 29.95 -21.37
C GLU A 240 0.13 30.26 -20.51
N THR A 241 0.45 29.43 -19.51
CA THR A 241 1.73 29.53 -18.78
C THR A 241 2.84 28.87 -19.59
N GLU A 242 3.71 29.66 -20.21
CA GLU A 242 5.03 29.22 -20.68
C GLU A 242 5.90 28.88 -19.45
N VAL A 243 6.43 27.65 -19.41
CA VAL A 243 7.28 27.18 -18.31
C VAL A 243 8.72 27.61 -18.59
N HIS A 244 9.21 28.60 -17.85
CA HIS A 244 10.63 28.94 -17.79
C HIS A 244 11.31 28.18 -16.65
N VAL A 245 12.41 27.49 -16.94
CA VAL A 245 13.25 26.79 -15.95
C VAL A 245 14.49 27.64 -15.70
N THR A 246 14.66 28.12 -14.47
CA THR A 246 15.83 28.89 -14.04
C THR A 246 16.83 27.97 -13.34
N LEU A 247 18.08 27.97 -13.81
CA LEU A 247 19.18 27.15 -13.27
C LEU A 247 20.00 27.95 -12.25
N GLY A 248 20.27 27.40 -11.06
CA GLY A 248 21.19 28.02 -10.08
C GLY A 248 20.78 27.90 -8.60
N SER A 249 21.44 28.68 -7.73
CA SER A 249 21.18 28.71 -6.27
C SER A 249 19.74 29.09 -5.94
N LYS A 250 19.19 28.52 -4.86
CA LYS A 250 17.78 28.63 -4.45
C LYS A 250 17.24 30.07 -4.59
N PRO A 251 16.40 30.36 -5.61
CA PRO A 251 15.79 31.66 -5.77
C PRO A 251 14.71 31.90 -4.71
N ALA A 252 14.37 33.16 -4.44
CA ALA A 252 13.21 33.48 -3.62
C ALA A 252 11.94 33.03 -4.36
N CYS A 253 10.99 32.41 -3.66
CA CYS A 253 9.65 32.16 -4.20
C CYS A 253 8.76 33.30 -3.74
N THR A 254 8.42 34.21 -4.65
CA THR A 254 7.46 35.28 -4.42
C THR A 254 6.34 35.22 -5.45
N VAL A 255 5.38 36.15 -5.38
CA VAL A 255 4.29 36.26 -6.37
C VAL A 255 4.83 36.38 -7.81
N ALA A 256 6.04 36.91 -8.00
CA ALA A 256 6.67 37.02 -9.32
C ALA A 256 7.08 35.65 -9.90
N GLU A 257 7.42 34.68 -9.04
CA GLU A 257 7.82 33.33 -9.42
C GLU A 257 6.68 32.31 -9.29
N LEU A 258 5.46 32.76 -8.97
CA LEU A 258 4.28 31.90 -8.87
C LEU A 258 4.10 31.05 -10.15
N GLY A 259 4.11 29.74 -9.99
CA GLY A 259 3.98 28.77 -11.08
C GLY A 259 5.28 28.48 -11.85
N GLN A 260 6.41 29.10 -11.48
CA GLN A 260 7.72 28.79 -12.06
C GLN A 260 8.32 27.53 -11.44
N LEU A 261 9.20 26.88 -12.22
CA LEU A 261 9.95 25.71 -11.79
C LEU A 261 11.42 26.07 -11.55
N TRP A 262 11.94 25.67 -10.40
CA TRP A 262 13.36 25.74 -10.06
C TRP A 262 13.94 24.33 -10.01
N PHE A 263 15.06 24.11 -10.70
CA PHE A 263 15.78 22.85 -10.63
C PHE A 263 17.05 23.03 -9.78
N ASP A 264 17.07 22.37 -8.62
CA ASP A 264 18.25 22.28 -7.76
C ASP A 264 19.22 21.26 -8.36
N THR A 265 20.27 21.76 -9.01
CA THR A 265 21.30 20.93 -9.64
C THR A 265 22.14 20.14 -8.63
N LEU A 266 22.18 20.56 -7.35
CA LEU A 266 22.91 19.85 -6.29
C LEU A 266 22.09 18.70 -5.72
N LYS A 267 20.78 18.90 -5.52
CA LYS A 267 19.87 17.87 -4.99
C LYS A 267 19.12 17.06 -6.04
N ARG A 268 19.36 17.36 -7.33
CA ARG A 268 18.64 16.79 -8.48
C ARG A 268 17.11 16.84 -8.27
N GLY A 269 16.64 17.95 -7.73
CA GLY A 269 15.26 18.17 -7.33
C GLY A 269 14.59 19.27 -8.15
N LEU A 270 13.41 19.02 -8.70
CA LEU A 270 12.57 20.01 -9.37
C LEU A 270 11.53 20.54 -8.39
N PHE A 271 11.38 21.86 -8.28
CA PHE A 271 10.49 22.52 -7.33
C PHE A 271 9.56 23.52 -8.03
N LEU A 272 8.31 23.66 -7.58
CA LEU A 272 7.31 24.60 -8.07
C LEU A 272 7.05 25.70 -7.02
N CYS A 273 7.08 26.96 -7.43
CA CYS A 273 6.80 28.08 -6.54
C CYS A 273 5.28 28.36 -6.47
N ASP A 274 4.74 28.47 -5.25
CA ASP A 274 3.32 28.81 -4.99
C ASP A 274 3.09 30.29 -4.66
N GLY A 275 4.10 31.14 -4.84
CA GLY A 275 4.07 32.55 -4.51
C GLY A 275 4.66 32.90 -3.14
N ALA A 276 4.99 31.91 -2.30
CA ALA A 276 5.68 32.10 -1.01
C ALA A 276 6.73 31.02 -0.70
N TYR A 277 6.52 29.78 -1.15
CA TYR A 277 7.36 28.61 -0.90
C TYR A 277 7.58 27.76 -2.16
N TRP A 278 8.74 27.09 -2.21
CA TRP A 278 9.08 26.11 -3.23
C TRP A 278 8.64 24.71 -2.80
N HIS A 279 7.77 24.07 -3.60
CA HIS A 279 7.24 22.72 -3.39
C HIS A 279 7.96 21.70 -4.25
N SER A 280 8.45 20.59 -3.68
CA SER A 280 9.15 19.55 -4.46
C SER A 280 8.19 18.82 -5.42
N MET A 281 8.58 18.68 -6.68
CA MET A 281 7.82 18.07 -7.78
C MET A 281 8.43 16.75 -8.25
N LEU A 282 9.76 16.64 -8.27
CA LEU A 282 10.54 15.45 -8.62
C LEU A 282 11.87 15.52 -7.86
N GLN A 283 12.17 14.54 -7.02
CA GLN A 283 13.49 14.32 -6.44
C GLN A 283 13.86 12.87 -6.79
N GLU A 284 15.12 12.59 -7.14
CA GLU A 284 15.65 11.22 -7.10
C GLU A 284 15.40 10.74 -5.65
N LYS A 285 14.41 9.88 -5.45
CA LYS A 285 14.06 9.39 -4.11
C LYS A 285 14.92 8.17 -3.88
N ASP A 286 15.67 8.18 -2.79
CA ASP A 286 16.43 7.00 -2.43
C ASP A 286 15.42 5.83 -2.27
N ARG A 287 15.70 4.68 -2.89
CA ARG A 287 14.84 3.49 -2.83
C ARG A 287 15.43 2.52 -1.81
N LEU A 288 14.57 1.82 -1.05
CA LEU A 288 15.04 0.66 -0.28
C LEU A 288 15.59 -0.40 -1.26
N ASP A 289 16.90 -0.53 -1.33
CA ASP A 289 17.60 -1.41 -2.26
C ASP A 289 17.74 -2.80 -1.62
N TYR A 290 18.38 -2.86 -0.46
CA TYR A 290 18.62 -4.11 0.27
C TYR A 290 18.52 -3.94 1.80
N VAL A 291 18.35 -5.08 2.45
CA VAL A 291 18.25 -5.21 3.90
C VAL A 291 19.46 -6.03 4.36
N ASP A 292 20.39 -5.38 5.06
CA ASP A 292 21.63 -6.00 5.54
C ASP A 292 21.42 -6.59 6.94
N ASP A 293 21.91 -7.81 7.19
CA ASP A 293 22.11 -8.28 8.56
C ASP A 293 23.12 -7.35 9.26
N TYR A 294 22.76 -6.85 10.43
CA TYR A 294 23.50 -5.79 11.11
C TYR A 294 23.96 -6.18 12.52
N GLN A 295 23.08 -6.79 13.31
CA GLN A 295 23.43 -7.26 14.65
C GLN A 295 22.62 -8.50 15.02
N ASP A 296 23.31 -9.53 15.47
CA ASP A 296 22.74 -10.62 16.26
C ASP A 296 22.70 -10.22 17.74
N LEU A 297 21.49 -10.13 18.31
CA LEU A 297 21.27 -9.84 19.71
C LEU A 297 20.85 -11.11 20.45
N TYR A 298 21.82 -11.76 21.10
CA TYR A 298 21.55 -12.91 21.96
C TYR A 298 20.87 -12.46 23.25
N THR A 299 19.65 -12.93 23.47
CA THR A 299 18.84 -12.62 24.64
C THR A 299 18.98 -13.73 25.68
N THR A 300 18.51 -13.48 26.90
CA THR A 300 18.54 -14.52 27.96
C THR A 300 17.43 -15.56 27.82
N SER A 301 16.43 -15.33 26.97
CA SER A 301 15.28 -16.19 26.71
C SER A 301 14.64 -15.79 25.37
N GLU A 302 13.83 -16.68 24.83
CA GLU A 302 12.89 -16.38 23.75
C GLU A 302 12.11 -15.11 24.06
N THR A 303 11.99 -14.25 23.04
CA THR A 303 11.39 -12.92 23.14
C THR A 303 10.10 -12.94 22.34
N LEU A 304 8.98 -12.62 22.97
CA LEU A 304 7.66 -12.67 22.35
C LEU A 304 7.24 -11.34 21.72
N ASP A 305 7.88 -10.25 22.14
CA ASP A 305 7.54 -8.89 21.78
C ASP A 305 8.73 -7.97 22.12
N ILE A 306 8.87 -6.90 21.34
CA ILE A 306 9.85 -5.83 21.46
C ILE A 306 9.06 -4.53 21.45
N GLU A 307 9.28 -3.68 22.45
CA GLU A 307 8.76 -2.31 22.44
C GLU A 307 9.94 -1.34 22.32
N LEU A 308 10.00 -0.59 21.22
CA LEU A 308 11.01 0.45 21.01
C LEU A 308 10.59 1.82 21.52
N PHE A 309 11.48 2.49 22.27
CA PHE A 309 11.18 3.82 22.79
C PHE A 309 12.40 4.71 23.03
N GLN A 310 12.21 6.01 22.88
CA GLN A 310 13.23 7.02 23.09
C GLN A 310 13.07 7.71 24.45
N ILE A 311 14.11 7.70 25.28
CA ILE A 311 14.18 8.53 26.47
C ILE A 311 14.91 9.84 26.13
N PRO A 312 14.27 11.02 26.25
CA PRO A 312 14.91 12.30 25.96
C PRO A 312 16.23 12.46 26.72
N SER A 313 17.28 12.89 26.01
CA SER A 313 18.66 13.06 26.52
C SER A 313 19.40 11.80 27.00
N VAL A 314 18.75 10.62 26.99
CA VAL A 314 19.39 9.36 27.42
C VAL A 314 19.62 8.44 26.22
N GLY A 315 18.66 8.24 25.33
CA GLY A 315 18.86 7.43 24.12
C GLY A 315 17.67 6.56 23.75
N LEU A 316 17.87 5.74 22.73
CA LEU A 316 16.93 4.74 22.23
C LEU A 316 17.07 3.44 23.05
N PHE A 317 15.94 2.82 23.35
CA PHE A 317 15.85 1.59 24.11
C PHE A 317 14.88 0.61 23.45
N ALA A 318 15.07 -0.67 23.78
CA ALA A 318 14.18 -1.76 23.42
C ALA A 318 13.81 -2.53 24.70
N ALA A 319 12.54 -2.64 25.04
CA ALA A 319 12.07 -3.56 26.08
C ALA A 319 11.67 -4.89 25.43
N MET A 320 12.23 -6.00 25.92
CA MET A 320 12.02 -7.33 25.34
C MET A 320 11.21 -8.20 26.29
N ALA A 321 10.04 -8.66 25.83
CA ALA A 321 9.15 -9.53 26.58
C ALA A 321 9.69 -10.96 26.60
N HIS A 322 10.48 -11.29 27.61
CA HIS A 322 11.06 -12.62 27.73
C HIS A 322 10.06 -13.63 28.30
N ARG A 323 10.10 -14.85 27.74
CA ARG A 323 9.34 -15.99 28.25
C ARG A 323 9.81 -16.46 29.63
N ALA A 324 11.11 -16.36 29.94
CA ALA A 324 11.65 -16.79 31.22
C ALA A 324 11.22 -15.88 32.40
N ASN A 325 10.97 -16.47 33.56
CA ASN A 325 10.58 -15.74 34.79
C ASN A 325 11.78 -15.19 35.58
N LYS A 326 12.99 -15.71 35.33
CA LYS A 326 14.22 -15.32 36.03
C LYS A 326 15.38 -15.22 35.04
N PRO A 327 16.02 -14.05 34.86
CA PRO A 327 15.77 -12.79 35.56
C PRO A 327 14.45 -12.09 35.17
N GLY A 328 13.75 -12.59 34.15
CA GLY A 328 12.58 -11.95 33.55
C GLY A 328 12.94 -11.34 32.20
N SER A 329 12.19 -10.31 31.83
CA SER A 329 12.44 -9.44 30.68
C SER A 329 13.71 -8.61 30.82
N ALA A 330 14.13 -8.02 29.72
CA ALA A 330 15.28 -7.14 29.66
C ALA A 330 15.00 -5.87 28.86
N ILE A 331 15.64 -4.78 29.26
CA ILE A 331 15.71 -3.54 28.51
C ILE A 331 17.12 -3.43 27.95
N TYR A 332 17.22 -3.16 26.66
CA TYR A 332 18.46 -2.88 25.94
C TYR A 332 18.51 -1.41 25.57
N ARG A 333 19.72 -0.86 25.47
CA ARG A 333 19.97 0.53 25.04
C ARG A 333 20.81 0.52 23.78
N TRP A 334 20.42 1.32 22.80
CA TRP A 334 21.22 1.58 21.63
C TRP A 334 22.40 2.47 22.01
N ASN A 335 23.62 1.95 21.84
CA ASN A 335 24.84 2.66 22.17
C ASN A 335 25.93 2.27 21.16
N GLN A 336 26.64 3.26 20.62
CA GLN A 336 27.74 3.03 19.65
C GLN A 336 27.33 2.10 18.50
N GLY A 337 26.16 2.36 17.91
CA GLY A 337 25.67 1.62 16.76
C GLY A 337 25.16 0.21 17.06
N HIS A 338 24.91 -0.19 18.31
CA HIS A 338 24.33 -1.51 18.60
C HIS A 338 23.54 -1.53 19.92
N PHE A 339 22.60 -2.47 20.07
CA PHE A 339 21.87 -2.69 21.31
C PHE A 339 22.72 -3.46 22.33
N GLN A 340 22.76 -2.96 23.57
CA GLN A 340 23.42 -3.59 24.72
C GLN A 340 22.46 -3.71 25.89
N LEU A 341 22.56 -4.79 26.68
CA LEU A 341 21.74 -4.98 27.88
C LEU A 341 21.92 -3.79 28.85
N TYR A 342 20.80 -3.19 29.24
CA TYR A 342 20.78 -2.01 30.10
C TYR A 342 20.19 -2.31 31.49
N GLN A 343 19.09 -3.06 31.53
CA GLN A 343 18.38 -3.38 32.77
C GLN A 343 17.66 -4.71 32.65
N ASN A 344 17.82 -5.58 33.63
CA ASN A 344 16.94 -6.74 33.82
C ASN A 344 15.69 -6.32 34.62
N ILE A 345 14.53 -6.83 34.25
CA ILE A 345 13.26 -6.58 34.91
C ILE A 345 12.56 -7.91 35.17
N SER A 346 12.22 -8.16 36.44
CA SER A 346 11.45 -9.34 36.82
C SER A 346 10.03 -9.25 36.25
N THR A 347 9.70 -10.23 35.42
CA THR A 347 8.40 -10.43 34.75
C THR A 347 8.06 -11.92 34.77
N PHE A 348 6.81 -12.26 34.47
CA PHE A 348 6.31 -13.62 34.58
C PHE A 348 5.66 -14.06 33.27
N LYS A 349 6.43 -14.79 32.45
CA LYS A 349 6.13 -15.11 31.05
C LYS A 349 5.53 -13.90 30.31
N ALA A 350 6.32 -12.83 30.23
CA ALA A 350 5.90 -11.58 29.60
C ALA A 350 5.48 -11.86 28.15
N GLN A 351 4.36 -11.28 27.72
CA GLN A 351 3.80 -11.43 26.38
C GLN A 351 4.07 -10.20 25.52
N ALA A 352 3.89 -9.01 26.10
CA ALA A 352 4.13 -7.73 25.45
C ALA A 352 4.57 -6.65 26.44
N TRP A 353 5.18 -5.61 25.90
CA TRP A 353 5.45 -4.32 26.54
C TRP A 353 4.68 -3.22 25.82
N LYS A 354 4.30 -2.17 26.56
CA LYS A 354 3.83 -0.91 25.94
C LYS A 354 4.46 0.30 26.58
N GLN A 355 5.09 1.17 25.79
CA GLN A 355 5.59 2.44 26.27
C GLN A 355 4.52 3.52 26.15
N PHE A 356 4.37 4.31 27.22
CA PHE A 356 3.47 5.46 27.18
C PHE A 356 3.96 6.61 28.07
N THR A 357 3.36 7.78 27.89
CA THR A 357 3.70 8.98 28.69
C THR A 357 2.47 9.61 29.30
N ILE A 358 2.61 10.09 30.54
CA ILE A 358 1.63 10.96 31.20
C ILE A 358 2.33 12.29 31.52
N GLY A 359 2.00 13.32 30.74
CA GLY A 359 2.75 14.58 30.76
C GLY A 359 4.23 14.34 30.41
N ARG A 360 5.16 14.71 31.30
CA ARG A 360 6.61 14.49 31.10
C ARG A 360 7.14 13.19 31.70
N LYS A 361 6.26 12.34 32.24
CA LYS A 361 6.64 11.08 32.88
C LYS A 361 6.47 9.94 31.90
N MET A 362 7.47 9.08 31.83
CA MET A 362 7.50 7.91 30.97
C MET A 362 7.25 6.63 31.78
N PHE A 363 6.49 5.73 31.19
CA PHE A 363 6.07 4.48 31.78
C PHE A 363 6.20 3.34 30.78
N LEU A 364 6.28 2.12 31.31
CA LEU A 364 6.20 0.86 30.58
C LEU A 364 5.16 -0.02 31.26
N ALA A 365 4.21 -0.58 30.53
CA ALA A 365 3.33 -1.64 31.01
C ALA A 365 3.82 -2.99 30.48
N VAL A 366 3.80 -4.04 31.31
CA VAL A 366 4.08 -5.42 30.88
C VAL A 366 2.83 -6.27 30.97
N SER A 367 2.59 -7.07 29.94
CA SER A 367 1.58 -8.14 29.90
C SER A 367 2.16 -9.43 30.50
N ASN A 368 1.89 -9.69 31.78
CA ASN A 368 2.30 -10.97 32.39
C ASN A 368 1.21 -12.03 32.14
N SER A 369 1.60 -13.17 31.57
CA SER A 369 0.64 -14.25 31.27
C SER A 369 0.43 -15.24 32.43
N VAL A 370 1.26 -15.17 33.48
CA VAL A 370 1.18 -16.02 34.69
C VAL A 370 1.57 -15.24 35.94
N GLY A 371 1.20 -15.74 37.12
CA GLY A 371 1.63 -15.21 38.41
C GLY A 371 3.11 -15.53 38.76
N PRO A 372 3.64 -14.93 39.84
CA PRO A 372 5.00 -15.20 40.33
C PRO A 372 5.23 -16.65 40.76
N VAL A 373 4.18 -17.26 41.30
CA VAL A 373 4.11 -18.64 41.74
C VAL A 373 2.84 -19.24 41.15
N ASP A 374 2.86 -20.54 40.82
CA ASP A 374 1.70 -21.24 40.29
C ASP A 374 0.50 -21.12 41.27
N GLY A 375 -0.64 -20.67 40.76
CA GLY A 375 -1.86 -20.45 41.54
C GLY A 375 -1.94 -19.10 42.27
N GLU A 376 -0.93 -18.23 42.16
CA GLU A 376 -1.08 -16.82 42.54
C GLU A 376 -1.74 -16.00 41.43
N ARG A 377 -2.41 -14.92 41.84
CA ARG A 377 -3.11 -14.00 40.93
C ARG A 377 -2.17 -13.50 39.84
N GLU A 378 -2.68 -13.50 38.62
CA GLU A 378 -1.98 -12.96 37.45
C GLU A 378 -2.03 -11.42 37.50
N LEU A 379 -0.86 -10.79 37.58
CA LEU A 379 -0.73 -9.35 37.78
C LEU A 379 0.20 -8.75 36.72
N SER A 380 -0.29 -7.76 36.01
CA SER A 380 0.50 -6.92 35.12
C SER A 380 1.03 -5.70 35.87
N VAL A 381 2.20 -5.21 35.45
CA VAL A 381 2.95 -4.19 36.21
C VAL A 381 3.25 -3.00 35.32
N ILE A 382 2.92 -1.81 35.82
CA ILE A 382 3.35 -0.55 35.23
C ILE A 382 4.63 -0.11 35.94
N TYR A 383 5.67 0.17 35.17
CA TYR A 383 6.93 0.74 35.61
C TYR A 383 7.01 2.20 35.21
N ARG A 384 7.75 3.01 35.97
CA ARG A 384 8.01 4.42 35.67
C ARG A 384 9.50 4.66 35.57
N TRP A 385 9.92 5.46 34.60
CA TRP A 385 11.30 5.91 34.51
C TRP A 385 11.72 6.78 35.72
N SER A 386 12.86 6.48 36.32
CA SER A 386 13.45 7.27 37.40
C SER A 386 14.66 8.05 36.89
N ASN A 387 14.53 9.38 36.72
CA ASN A 387 15.65 10.24 36.32
C ASN A 387 16.84 10.18 37.30
N LYS A 388 16.60 9.93 38.59
CA LYS A 388 17.67 9.79 39.59
C LYS A 388 18.44 8.49 39.46
N ARG A 389 17.75 7.38 39.15
CA ARG A 389 18.36 6.05 39.05
C ARG A 389 18.76 5.67 37.63
N LEU A 390 18.29 6.44 36.65
CA LEU A 390 18.35 6.13 35.23
C LEU A 390 17.86 4.71 34.92
N LYS A 391 16.77 4.29 35.56
CA LYS A 391 16.18 2.95 35.43
C LYS A 391 14.67 3.00 35.59
N PHE A 392 13.97 2.03 35.00
CA PHE A 392 12.56 1.81 35.26
C PHE A 392 12.37 1.18 36.65
N VAL A 393 11.41 1.70 37.40
CA VAL A 393 11.04 1.21 38.74
C VAL A 393 9.54 0.94 38.78
N ARG A 394 9.11 -0.12 39.49
CA ARG A 394 7.69 -0.47 39.64
C ARG A 394 6.89 0.73 40.14
N TYR A 395 5.74 0.97 39.53
CA TYR A 395 4.87 2.11 39.79
C TYR A 395 3.47 1.69 40.24
N GLN A 396 2.82 0.84 39.46
CA GLN A 396 1.46 0.37 39.73
C GLN A 396 1.35 -1.11 39.34
N THR A 397 0.36 -1.80 39.91
CA THR A 397 0.03 -3.18 39.55
C THR A 397 -1.45 -3.27 39.32
N LEU A 398 -1.82 -3.99 38.26
CA LEU A 398 -3.18 -4.17 37.80
C LEU A 398 -3.45 -5.67 37.73
N GLU A 399 -4.63 -6.07 38.21
CA GLU A 399 -5.10 -7.45 38.04
C GLU A 399 -5.47 -7.66 36.57
N THR A 400 -4.96 -8.75 36.01
CA THR A 400 -5.13 -9.12 34.60
C THR A 400 -5.33 -10.62 34.48
N HIS A 401 -5.83 -11.08 33.33
CA HIS A 401 -6.13 -12.50 33.11
C HIS A 401 -5.38 -12.98 31.86
N SER A 402 -4.19 -13.50 32.13
CA SER A 402 -3.18 -13.93 31.18
C SER A 402 -3.00 -12.90 30.06
N ALA A 403 -2.62 -11.69 30.47
CA ALA A 403 -2.53 -10.53 29.59
C ALA A 403 -1.64 -10.84 28.38
N ARG A 404 -2.11 -10.43 27.20
CA ARG A 404 -1.37 -10.57 25.94
C ARG A 404 -0.78 -9.26 25.48
N ASP A 405 -1.57 -8.21 25.54
CA ASP A 405 -1.20 -6.90 25.04
C ASP A 405 -1.71 -5.75 25.95
N TRP A 406 -1.03 -4.61 25.87
CA TRP A 406 -1.44 -3.32 26.39
C TRP A 406 -1.46 -2.26 25.28
N GLU A 407 -2.59 -1.57 25.09
CA GLU A 407 -2.65 -0.43 24.19
C GLU A 407 -2.77 0.89 24.96
N SER A 408 -2.08 1.95 24.51
CA SER A 408 -2.01 3.22 25.22
C SER A 408 -2.46 4.37 24.34
N PHE A 409 -3.43 5.15 24.82
CA PHE A 409 -4.02 6.18 23.97
C PHE A 409 -4.54 7.37 24.76
N HIS A 410 -4.79 8.46 24.02
CA HIS A 410 -5.35 9.69 24.56
C HIS A 410 -6.64 10.06 23.82
N ILE A 411 -7.67 10.40 24.58
CA ILE A 411 -8.92 10.95 24.05
C ILE A 411 -9.21 12.24 24.81
N ASN A 412 -9.35 13.35 24.10
CA ASN A 412 -9.63 14.67 24.70
C ASN A 412 -8.67 15.05 25.85
N ASN A 413 -7.36 14.80 25.67
CA ASN A 413 -6.29 14.99 26.68
C ASN A 413 -6.39 14.12 27.94
N GLU A 414 -7.29 13.14 27.98
CA GLU A 414 -7.34 12.13 29.03
C GLU A 414 -6.58 10.89 28.56
N ALA A 415 -5.78 10.29 29.44
CA ALA A 415 -4.95 9.14 29.11
C ALA A 415 -5.61 7.83 29.53
N PHE A 416 -5.50 6.82 28.68
CA PHE A 416 -6.11 5.51 28.85
C PHE A 416 -5.10 4.40 28.59
N LEU A 417 -5.41 3.22 29.11
CA LEU A 417 -4.74 1.96 28.80
C LEU A 417 -5.79 0.88 28.59
N ALA A 418 -5.70 0.09 27.52
CA ALA A 418 -6.51 -1.12 27.35
C ALA A 418 -5.63 -2.35 27.54
N VAL A 419 -6.14 -3.39 28.20
CA VAL A 419 -5.45 -4.70 28.31
C VAL A 419 -6.22 -5.78 27.57
N ALA A 420 -5.52 -6.60 26.79
CA ALA A 420 -6.07 -7.80 26.17
C ALA A 420 -5.99 -8.98 27.15
N ASN A 421 -7.13 -9.36 27.73
CA ASN A 421 -7.24 -10.51 28.63
C ASN A 421 -7.59 -11.77 27.83
N HIS A 422 -6.72 -12.78 27.91
CA HIS A 422 -6.86 -13.97 27.07
C HIS A 422 -7.67 -15.09 27.70
N ARG A 423 -7.52 -15.35 29.01
CA ARG A 423 -8.31 -16.35 29.74
C ARG A 423 -8.16 -16.20 31.24
N THR A 424 -9.13 -16.70 31.99
CA THR A 424 -9.04 -16.90 33.44
C THR A 424 -8.24 -18.15 33.80
N GLU A 425 -7.85 -18.27 35.07
CA GLU A 425 -7.09 -19.42 35.60
C GLU A 425 -7.76 -20.79 35.36
N ASN A 426 -9.10 -20.83 35.34
CA ASN A 426 -9.88 -22.04 35.02
C ASN A 426 -10.01 -22.35 33.51
N GLY A 427 -9.38 -21.55 32.65
CA GLY A 427 -9.36 -21.76 31.20
C GLY A 427 -10.54 -21.18 30.43
N ASN A 428 -11.39 -20.33 31.02
CA ASN A 428 -12.42 -19.63 30.25
C ASN A 428 -11.80 -18.50 29.43
N HIS A 429 -11.96 -18.55 28.10
CA HIS A 429 -11.45 -17.55 27.15
C HIS A 429 -12.44 -16.43 26.83
N ASN A 430 -13.73 -16.59 27.15
CA ASN A 430 -14.74 -15.55 26.93
C ASN A 430 -14.87 -14.71 28.19
N ILE A 431 -14.03 -13.68 28.27
CA ILE A 431 -13.87 -12.83 29.45
C ILE A 431 -13.74 -11.36 29.05
N ASP A 432 -13.92 -10.48 30.02
CA ASP A 432 -13.78 -9.06 29.79
C ASP A 432 -12.30 -8.64 29.72
N SER A 433 -12.00 -7.88 28.67
CA SER A 433 -10.83 -7.01 28.60
C SER A 433 -11.17 -5.64 29.19
N VAL A 434 -10.17 -4.91 29.68
CA VAL A 434 -10.39 -3.74 30.54
C VAL A 434 -9.73 -2.50 29.96
N VAL A 435 -10.51 -1.43 29.85
CA VAL A 435 -10.02 -0.08 29.55
C VAL A 435 -9.92 0.70 30.85
N TYR A 436 -8.71 1.12 31.20
CA TYR A 436 -8.40 1.95 32.35
C TYR A 436 -8.25 3.41 31.93
N LYS A 437 -8.58 4.33 32.83
CA LYS A 437 -8.38 5.78 32.69
C LYS A 437 -7.45 6.28 33.77
N TRP A 438 -6.55 7.17 33.40
CA TRP A 438 -5.65 7.84 34.32
C TRP A 438 -6.42 8.83 35.21
N ASN A 439 -6.33 8.65 36.53
CA ASN A 439 -6.86 9.60 37.49
C ASN A 439 -5.75 10.55 37.96
N PRO A 440 -5.82 11.87 37.66
CA PRO A 440 -4.76 12.81 38.03
C PRO A 440 -4.67 13.08 39.53
N GLY A 441 -5.75 12.86 40.30
CA GLY A 441 -5.78 13.04 41.75
C GLY A 441 -5.03 11.94 42.48
N THR A 442 -5.34 10.68 42.17
CA THR A 442 -4.68 9.49 42.75
C THR A 442 -3.35 9.17 42.07
N LYS A 443 -3.14 9.65 40.85
CA LYS A 443 -1.99 9.36 39.97
C LYS A 443 -1.88 7.86 39.69
N THR A 444 -3.01 7.22 39.47
CA THR A 444 -3.10 5.80 39.14
C THR A 444 -4.10 5.59 38.01
N PHE A 445 -3.95 4.50 37.28
CA PHE A 445 -4.98 4.02 36.36
C PHE A 445 -6.10 3.31 37.14
N GLU A 446 -7.34 3.65 36.80
CA GLU A 446 -8.56 3.12 37.40
C GLU A 446 -9.46 2.57 36.29
N VAL A 447 -10.28 1.55 36.57
CA VAL A 447 -11.16 0.95 35.57
C VAL A 447 -12.16 1.99 35.05
N ASN A 448 -12.22 2.16 33.74
CA ASN A 448 -13.15 3.06 33.06
C ASN A 448 -14.28 2.28 32.36
N GLN A 449 -13.93 1.21 31.67
CA GLN A 449 -14.87 0.38 30.92
C GLN A 449 -14.35 -1.06 30.87
N THR A 450 -15.27 -2.03 30.86
CA THR A 450 -14.97 -3.41 30.47
C THR A 450 -15.62 -3.72 29.12
N ILE A 451 -14.94 -4.53 28.31
CA ILE A 451 -15.38 -4.92 26.98
C ILE A 451 -15.26 -6.44 26.90
N SER A 452 -16.37 -7.13 26.59
CA SER A 452 -16.35 -8.58 26.45
C SER A 452 -15.56 -8.99 25.21
N THR A 453 -14.63 -9.92 25.41
CA THR A 453 -13.69 -10.39 24.38
C THR A 453 -13.57 -11.91 24.42
N SER A 454 -13.04 -12.50 23.36
CA SER A 454 -12.87 -13.95 23.21
C SER A 454 -11.42 -14.28 22.90
N GLY A 455 -10.68 -14.61 23.96
CA GLY A 455 -9.25 -14.91 23.86
C GLY A 455 -8.51 -13.76 23.19
N ALA A 456 -8.64 -12.55 23.72
CA ALA A 456 -8.02 -11.35 23.15
C ALA A 456 -6.49 -11.49 23.12
N TYR A 457 -5.89 -11.18 21.97
CA TYR A 457 -4.44 -11.15 21.80
C TYR A 457 -3.89 -9.73 21.72
N ASP A 458 -4.62 -8.85 21.05
CA ASP A 458 -4.13 -7.52 20.71
C ASP A 458 -5.25 -6.46 20.76
N TRP A 459 -4.86 -5.23 21.06
CA TRP A 459 -5.64 -4.02 20.97
C TRP A 459 -4.91 -2.98 20.09
N GLU A 460 -5.61 -2.45 19.09
CA GLU A 460 -5.04 -1.39 18.25
C GLU A 460 -5.88 -0.11 18.32
N PHE A 461 -5.27 0.99 18.78
CA PHE A 461 -5.93 2.29 18.90
C PHE A 461 -5.55 3.20 17.75
N PHE A 462 -6.56 3.79 17.12
CA PHE A 462 -6.31 4.74 16.04
C PHE A 462 -7.35 5.84 15.95
N THR A 463 -7.02 6.88 15.17
CA THR A 463 -7.90 8.02 14.94
C THR A 463 -8.10 8.28 13.45
N VAL A 464 -9.34 8.62 13.08
CA VAL A 464 -9.68 9.06 11.72
C VAL A 464 -10.43 10.37 11.82
N GLY A 465 -9.74 11.47 11.51
CA GLY A 465 -10.26 12.81 11.76
C GLY A 465 -10.58 13.01 13.25
N PRO A 466 -11.81 13.41 13.62
CA PRO A 466 -12.19 13.60 15.02
C PRO A 466 -12.65 12.31 15.73
N TYR A 467 -12.66 11.17 15.04
CA TYR A 467 -13.18 9.91 15.57
C TYR A 467 -12.04 9.06 16.12
N HIS A 468 -12.27 8.48 17.29
CA HIS A 468 -11.33 7.57 17.96
C HIS A 468 -11.87 6.14 17.87
N PHE A 469 -11.01 5.21 17.49
CA PHE A 469 -11.33 3.80 17.31
C PHE A 469 -10.40 2.94 18.16
N LEU A 470 -10.89 1.74 18.49
CA LEU A 470 -10.12 0.72 19.19
C LEU A 470 -10.52 -0.64 18.62
N ALA A 471 -9.59 -1.37 18.02
CA ALA A 471 -9.81 -2.70 17.44
C ALA A 471 -9.28 -3.78 18.37
N VAL A 472 -10.00 -4.90 18.50
CA VAL A 472 -9.52 -6.08 19.25
C VAL A 472 -9.30 -7.26 18.33
N ALA A 473 -8.17 -7.94 18.50
CA ALA A 473 -7.90 -9.23 17.89
C ALA A 473 -8.42 -10.35 18.82
N ASN A 474 -9.61 -10.87 18.52
CA ASN A 474 -10.15 -12.03 19.23
C ASN A 474 -9.59 -13.30 18.58
N ALA A 475 -8.79 -14.08 19.29
CA ALA A 475 -8.12 -15.24 18.69
C ALA A 475 -8.85 -16.56 18.93
N PHE A 476 -9.52 -16.74 20.07
CA PHE A 476 -10.02 -18.04 20.48
C PHE A 476 -11.15 -17.94 21.50
N ASP A 477 -12.27 -18.61 21.25
CA ASP A 477 -13.45 -18.58 22.14
C ASP A 477 -13.49 -19.75 23.15
N GLY A 478 -12.42 -20.55 23.26
CA GLY A 478 -12.39 -21.78 24.04
C GLY A 478 -12.66 -23.05 23.22
N THR A 479 -13.20 -22.92 22.01
CA THR A 479 -13.54 -24.04 21.13
C THR A 479 -13.02 -23.88 19.71
N SER A 480 -13.03 -22.67 19.16
CA SER A 480 -12.71 -22.35 17.78
C SER A 480 -11.82 -21.12 17.70
N THR A 481 -10.95 -21.06 16.68
CA THR A 481 -10.23 -19.85 16.30
C THR A 481 -10.94 -19.05 15.22
N GLN A 482 -12.10 -19.53 14.74
CA GLN A 482 -12.95 -18.78 13.83
C GLN A 482 -13.85 -17.82 14.63
N THR A 483 -13.27 -16.71 15.06
CA THR A 483 -13.83 -15.73 15.98
C THR A 483 -14.13 -14.40 15.27
N ASP A 484 -15.03 -13.64 15.85
CA ASP A 484 -15.35 -12.29 15.39
C ASP A 484 -14.48 -11.27 16.13
N SER A 485 -13.53 -10.66 15.43
CA SER A 485 -12.79 -9.49 15.90
C SER A 485 -13.63 -8.23 15.71
N SER A 486 -13.44 -7.22 16.55
CA SER A 486 -14.34 -6.08 16.62
C SER A 486 -13.59 -4.76 16.64
N VAL A 487 -14.07 -3.80 15.86
CA VAL A 487 -13.66 -2.40 15.90
C VAL A 487 -14.72 -1.63 16.68
N TYR A 488 -14.28 -0.84 17.65
CA TYR A 488 -15.12 0.02 18.47
C TYR A 488 -14.86 1.49 18.11
N ILE A 489 -15.86 2.34 18.32
CA ILE A 489 -15.79 3.80 18.17
C ILE A 489 -16.12 4.48 19.50
N TRP A 490 -15.37 5.53 19.84
CA TRP A 490 -15.61 6.31 21.05
C TRP A 490 -16.80 7.26 20.90
N LEU A 491 -17.89 6.99 21.62
CA LEU A 491 -19.11 7.78 21.61
C LEU A 491 -19.69 7.92 23.02
N GLY A 492 -20.00 9.15 23.42
CA GLY A 492 -20.65 9.41 24.72
C GLY A 492 -19.80 9.04 25.95
N GLY A 493 -18.47 9.02 25.81
CA GLY A 493 -17.55 8.70 26.92
C GLY A 493 -17.23 7.21 27.10
N ALA A 494 -17.59 6.37 26.12
CA ALA A 494 -17.27 4.95 26.11
C ALA A 494 -17.04 4.44 24.68
N PHE A 495 -16.33 3.33 24.55
CA PHE A 495 -16.22 2.59 23.30
C PHE A 495 -17.50 1.81 23.03
N GLN A 496 -18.06 1.96 21.83
CA GLN A 496 -19.25 1.27 21.35
C GLN A 496 -18.91 0.51 20.09
N LEU A 497 -19.52 -0.66 19.86
CA LEU A 497 -19.23 -1.48 18.70
C LEU A 497 -19.49 -0.70 17.40
N PHE A 498 -18.49 -0.61 16.54
CA PHE A 498 -18.56 0.04 15.24
C PHE A 498 -18.73 -0.98 14.11
N GLN A 499 -17.88 -2.01 14.11
CA GLN A 499 -17.87 -3.05 13.08
C GLN A 499 -17.36 -4.36 13.66
N THR A 500 -17.91 -5.48 13.18
CA THR A 500 -17.41 -6.81 13.44
C THR A 500 -16.82 -7.40 12.17
N ILE A 501 -15.66 -8.06 12.30
CA ILE A 501 -14.91 -8.66 11.21
C ILE A 501 -14.58 -10.09 11.60
N ARG A 502 -15.00 -11.05 10.77
CA ARG A 502 -14.66 -12.46 10.97
C ARG A 502 -13.18 -12.67 10.70
N THR A 503 -12.48 -13.22 11.68
CA THR A 503 -11.03 -13.50 11.66
C THR A 503 -10.74 -14.95 12.02
N PHE A 504 -9.47 -15.37 11.91
CA PHE A 504 -9.03 -16.74 12.13
C PHE A 504 -7.79 -16.77 13.02
N GLY A 505 -8.01 -16.86 14.33
CA GLY A 505 -6.93 -16.80 15.31
C GLY A 505 -6.19 -15.48 15.20
N ALA A 506 -6.92 -14.36 15.14
CA ALA A 506 -6.33 -13.03 15.01
C ALA A 506 -5.36 -12.78 16.16
N THR A 507 -4.10 -12.50 15.85
CA THR A 507 -3.07 -12.24 16.85
C THR A 507 -2.70 -10.77 16.96
N ASP A 508 -2.95 -9.99 15.90
CA ASP A 508 -2.51 -8.61 15.79
C ASP A 508 -3.41 -7.82 14.81
N TRP A 509 -3.59 -6.54 15.11
CA TRP A 509 -4.15 -5.52 14.24
C TRP A 509 -3.15 -4.38 14.06
N GLU A 510 -2.83 -4.05 12.80
CA GLU A 510 -1.93 -2.94 12.50
C GLU A 510 -2.68 -1.85 11.72
N MET A 511 -2.76 -0.64 12.29
CA MET A 511 -3.33 0.53 11.61
C MET A 511 -2.24 1.32 10.90
N PHE A 512 -2.44 1.59 9.62
CA PHE A 512 -1.58 2.52 8.89
C PHE A 512 -2.35 3.39 7.90
N GLN A 513 -1.73 4.52 7.56
CA GLN A 513 -2.29 5.50 6.65
C GLN A 513 -1.30 5.81 5.52
N ILE A 514 -1.80 5.75 4.28
CA ILE A 514 -1.02 6.14 3.09
C ILE A 514 -1.76 7.29 2.39
N GLY A 515 -1.19 8.49 2.45
CA GLY A 515 -1.86 9.70 2.02
C GLY A 515 -3.12 9.93 2.84
N ASN A 516 -4.29 9.93 2.19
CA ASN A 516 -5.60 10.09 2.85
C ASN A 516 -6.36 8.77 3.04
N ARG A 517 -5.75 7.63 2.69
CA ARG A 517 -6.37 6.30 2.76
C ARG A 517 -5.97 5.64 4.07
N VAL A 518 -6.95 5.16 4.83
CA VAL A 518 -6.77 4.53 6.14
C VAL A 518 -6.96 3.04 5.98
N PHE A 519 -6.02 2.26 6.49
CA PHE A 519 -6.01 0.81 6.41
C PHE A 519 -5.89 0.20 7.80
N LEU A 520 -6.35 -1.04 7.88
CA LEU A 520 -6.26 -1.86 9.08
C LEU A 520 -5.93 -3.30 8.62
N ALA A 521 -4.77 -3.82 8.99
CA ALA A 521 -4.33 -5.17 8.64
C ALA A 521 -4.52 -6.12 9.82
N VAL A 522 -5.07 -7.32 9.59
CA VAL A 522 -5.11 -8.39 10.60
C VAL A 522 -4.06 -9.45 10.32
N ALA A 523 -3.33 -9.86 11.35
CA ALA A 523 -2.53 -11.08 11.34
C ALA A 523 -3.43 -12.26 11.72
N ASN A 524 -3.75 -13.12 10.76
CA ASN A 524 -4.47 -14.37 11.03
C ASN A 524 -3.47 -15.50 11.33
N GLY A 525 -3.49 -16.00 12.58
CA GLY A 525 -2.54 -16.99 13.07
C GLY A 525 -2.88 -18.43 12.63
N HIS A 526 -4.09 -18.91 12.88
CA HIS A 526 -4.45 -20.28 12.47
C HIS A 526 -5.94 -20.55 12.52
N MET A 527 -6.38 -21.55 11.74
CA MET A 527 -7.74 -22.07 11.76
C MET A 527 -7.75 -23.47 12.37
N LEU A 528 -8.40 -23.62 13.53
CA LEU A 528 -8.70 -24.92 14.11
C LEU A 528 -9.83 -25.59 13.32
N CYS A 529 -9.61 -26.82 12.86
CA CYS A 529 -10.62 -27.62 12.19
C CYS A 529 -11.13 -28.70 13.15
N GLU A 530 -12.45 -28.80 13.32
CA GLU A 530 -13.06 -29.84 14.18
C GLU A 530 -12.77 -31.27 13.68
N ARG A 531 -12.60 -31.42 12.36
CA ARG A 531 -12.29 -32.68 11.70
C ARG A 531 -11.13 -32.47 10.72
N GLY A 532 -9.97 -33.04 11.02
CA GLY A 532 -8.76 -32.93 10.21
C GLY A 532 -7.67 -32.07 10.86
N PRO A 533 -6.52 -31.90 10.18
CA PRO A 533 -5.43 -31.07 10.70
C PRO A 533 -5.80 -29.58 10.66
N SER A 534 -5.36 -28.83 11.67
CA SER A 534 -5.47 -27.36 11.69
C SER A 534 -4.70 -26.73 10.53
N LEU A 535 -5.18 -25.58 10.05
CA LEU A 535 -4.54 -24.82 8.98
C LEU A 535 -3.71 -23.68 9.55
N TYR A 536 -2.42 -23.69 9.23
CA TYR A 536 -1.45 -22.67 9.63
C TYR A 536 -1.00 -21.79 8.45
N THR A 537 -1.33 -22.20 7.22
CA THR A 537 -1.19 -21.37 6.01
C THR A 537 -2.57 -20.82 5.66
N ILE A 538 -2.82 -19.56 6.01
CA ILE A 538 -4.10 -18.89 5.82
C ILE A 538 -3.89 -17.44 5.38
N ASN A 539 -4.93 -16.80 4.86
CA ASN A 539 -4.85 -15.41 4.47
C ASN A 539 -4.90 -14.50 5.71
N SER A 540 -3.91 -13.63 5.83
CA SER A 540 -4.06 -12.35 6.54
C SER A 540 -4.72 -11.33 5.61
N THR A 541 -5.42 -10.35 6.16
CA THR A 541 -6.26 -9.45 5.36
C THR A 541 -6.00 -8.00 5.71
N ILE A 542 -5.78 -7.18 4.69
CA ILE A 542 -5.73 -5.73 4.79
C ILE A 542 -7.12 -5.20 4.42
N TYR A 543 -7.68 -4.35 5.28
CA TYR A 543 -8.93 -3.64 5.06
C TYR A 543 -8.65 -2.16 4.81
N GLU A 544 -9.46 -1.51 3.99
CA GLU A 544 -9.46 -0.07 3.77
C GLU A 544 -10.77 0.53 4.28
N LEU A 545 -10.68 1.66 4.98
CA LEU A 545 -11.85 2.41 5.39
C LEU A 545 -12.51 3.09 4.19
N ASP A 546 -13.67 2.60 3.79
CA ASP A 546 -14.53 3.31 2.86
C ASP A 546 -15.33 4.37 3.61
N VAL A 547 -14.95 5.64 3.43
CA VAL A 547 -15.55 6.78 4.14
C VAL A 547 -17.03 6.98 3.77
N THR A 548 -17.45 6.53 2.58
CA THR A 548 -18.83 6.69 2.11
C THR A 548 -19.77 5.76 2.86
N THR A 549 -19.38 4.50 2.98
CA THR A 549 -20.13 3.44 3.65
C THR A 549 -19.83 3.35 5.14
N LYS A 550 -18.76 4.03 5.59
CA LYS A 550 -18.27 4.02 6.97
C LYS A 550 -17.99 2.60 7.45
N MET A 551 -17.27 1.84 6.65
CA MET A 551 -16.88 0.47 6.98
C MET A 551 -15.47 0.19 6.48
N PHE A 552 -14.74 -0.64 7.21
CA PHE A 552 -13.54 -1.29 6.73
C PHE A 552 -13.92 -2.39 5.76
N LEU A 553 -13.61 -2.18 4.48
CA LEU A 553 -13.84 -3.14 3.41
C LEU A 553 -12.54 -3.85 3.08
N LYS A 554 -12.62 -5.15 2.76
CA LYS A 554 -11.44 -5.92 2.36
C LYS A 554 -10.77 -5.26 1.16
N PHE A 555 -9.50 -4.90 1.33
CA PHE A 555 -8.66 -4.32 0.29
C PHE A 555 -7.78 -5.39 -0.36
N GLN A 556 -7.10 -6.22 0.44
CA GLN A 556 -6.18 -7.22 -0.05
C GLN A 556 -6.09 -8.42 0.91
N ASP A 557 -6.07 -9.64 0.37
CA ASP A 557 -5.68 -10.84 1.11
C ASP A 557 -4.21 -11.18 0.78
N ILE A 558 -3.45 -11.54 1.80
CA ILE A 558 -2.05 -11.99 1.69
C ILE A 558 -1.93 -13.34 2.37
N VAL A 559 -1.43 -14.34 1.66
CA VAL A 559 -1.16 -15.68 2.23
C VAL A 559 -0.01 -15.56 3.22
N THR A 560 -0.26 -15.97 4.46
CA THR A 560 0.71 -15.93 5.58
C THR A 560 0.79 -17.26 6.31
N TYR A 561 1.82 -17.44 7.13
CA TYR A 561 2.14 -18.69 7.82
C TYR A 561 2.18 -18.47 9.33
N SER A 562 1.05 -18.70 10.00
CA SER A 562 0.82 -18.25 11.37
C SER A 562 1.39 -16.87 11.62
N ALA A 563 0.81 -15.88 10.93
CA ALA A 563 1.17 -14.49 11.15
C ALA A 563 0.92 -14.16 12.62
N VAL A 564 1.92 -13.60 13.28
CA VAL A 564 1.81 -13.15 14.67
C VAL A 564 1.68 -11.64 14.74
N ASP A 565 2.31 -10.92 13.81
CA ASP A 565 2.48 -9.48 13.84
C ASP A 565 2.62 -8.91 12.40
N TRP A 566 2.12 -7.68 12.21
CA TRP A 566 2.32 -6.80 11.07
C TRP A 566 2.92 -5.48 11.53
N GLU A 567 4.05 -5.09 10.94
CA GLU A 567 4.65 -3.79 11.23
C GLU A 567 4.63 -2.91 9.98
N PHE A 568 4.01 -1.73 10.07
CA PHE A 568 4.04 -0.72 9.01
C PHE A 568 5.21 0.24 9.21
N PHE A 569 6.00 0.42 8.16
CA PHE A 569 7.07 1.41 8.19
C PHE A 569 7.21 2.16 6.88
N SER A 570 7.79 3.36 6.98
CA SER A 570 8.06 4.21 5.83
C SER A 570 9.53 4.57 5.78
N VAL A 571 10.10 4.46 4.58
CA VAL A 571 11.46 4.90 4.29
C VAL A 571 11.34 5.96 3.21
N LEU A 572 11.68 7.21 3.58
CA LEU A 572 11.43 8.39 2.75
C LEU A 572 9.94 8.49 2.37
N ASP A 573 9.62 8.41 1.07
CA ASP A 573 8.24 8.47 0.59
C ASP A 573 7.73 7.09 0.09
N GLU A 574 8.44 6.01 0.45
CA GLU A 574 8.01 4.64 0.18
C GLU A 574 7.43 4.01 1.45
N HIS A 575 6.36 3.24 1.29
CA HIS A 575 5.62 2.62 2.37
C HIS A 575 5.72 1.10 2.28
N PHE A 576 5.88 0.45 3.42
CA PHE A 576 6.12 -0.98 3.52
C PHE A 576 5.32 -1.59 4.66
N LEU A 577 5.05 -2.89 4.54
CA LEU A 577 4.56 -3.75 5.60
C LEU A 577 5.53 -4.92 5.74
N VAL A 578 5.84 -5.36 6.94
CA VAL A 578 6.52 -6.63 7.17
C VAL A 578 5.64 -7.55 8.00
N VAL A 579 5.63 -8.84 7.67
CA VAL A 579 4.87 -9.86 8.43
C VAL A 579 5.80 -10.77 9.21
N ALA A 580 5.47 -11.02 10.48
CA ALA A 580 6.07 -12.06 11.30
C ALA A 580 5.42 -13.42 10.99
N ASN A 581 5.96 -14.16 10.02
CA ASN A 581 5.55 -15.55 9.77
C ASN A 581 6.21 -16.49 10.80
N SER A 582 5.40 -17.09 11.67
CA SER A 582 5.93 -17.86 12.81
C SER A 582 5.99 -19.38 12.56
N TYR A 583 4.96 -19.96 11.92
CA TYR A 583 4.83 -21.41 11.78
C TYR A 583 3.94 -21.81 10.58
N ASP A 584 4.39 -22.80 9.78
CA ASP A 584 3.67 -23.23 8.57
C ASP A 584 2.86 -24.53 8.73
N GLY A 585 2.85 -25.11 9.94
CA GLY A 585 2.29 -26.44 10.21
C GLY A 585 3.34 -27.55 10.30
N SER A 586 4.60 -27.25 9.98
CA SER A 586 5.72 -28.19 10.00
C SER A 586 6.98 -27.63 10.64
N SER A 587 7.31 -26.36 10.41
CA SER A 587 8.57 -25.73 10.76
C SER A 587 8.35 -24.31 11.28
N TYR A 588 9.21 -23.90 12.23
CA TYR A 588 9.33 -22.51 12.68
C TYR A 588 10.41 -21.73 11.90
N SER A 589 11.20 -22.40 11.06
CA SER A 589 12.24 -21.73 10.25
C SER A 589 11.62 -21.26 8.94
N LEU A 590 11.12 -20.03 8.91
CA LEU A 590 10.35 -19.45 7.81
C LEU A 590 10.91 -18.09 7.38
N ASN A 591 10.49 -17.63 6.21
CA ASN A 591 10.77 -16.25 5.82
C ASN A 591 9.67 -15.32 6.33
N SER A 592 10.07 -14.28 7.04
CA SER A 592 9.28 -13.05 7.13
C SER A 592 9.37 -12.31 5.79
N VAL A 593 8.32 -11.60 5.40
CA VAL A 593 8.22 -10.99 4.06
C VAL A 593 7.96 -9.51 4.20
N ILE A 594 8.78 -8.70 3.55
CA ILE A 594 8.55 -7.26 3.42
C ILE A 594 7.78 -7.03 2.12
N TYR A 595 6.67 -6.34 2.22
CA TYR A 595 5.84 -5.90 1.12
C TYR A 595 5.99 -4.39 0.93
N ARG A 596 6.00 -3.96 -0.32
CA ARG A 596 6.05 -2.56 -0.72
C ARG A 596 4.71 -2.13 -1.28
N TRP A 597 4.27 -0.94 -0.88
CA TRP A 597 3.10 -0.29 -1.45
C TRP A 597 3.31 0.14 -2.91
N GLN A 598 2.36 -0.22 -3.78
CA GLN A 598 2.36 0.12 -5.20
C GLN A 598 1.06 0.84 -5.63
N GLY A 599 0.38 1.50 -4.69
CA GLY A 599 -0.85 2.23 -4.98
C GLY A 599 -2.04 1.30 -5.22
N TYR A 600 -2.54 1.25 -6.45
CA TYR A 600 -3.72 0.43 -6.79
C TYR A 600 -3.42 -1.08 -6.74
N GLU A 601 -2.18 -1.49 -6.98
CA GLU A 601 -1.77 -2.90 -6.90
C GLU A 601 -1.66 -3.42 -5.46
N GLY A 602 -1.83 -2.54 -4.46
CA GLY A 602 -1.69 -2.87 -3.05
C GLY A 602 -0.24 -3.12 -2.65
N PHE A 603 -0.05 -4.05 -1.72
CA PHE A 603 1.24 -4.44 -1.18
C PHE A 603 1.81 -5.64 -1.96
N VAL A 604 3.02 -5.48 -2.51
CA VAL A 604 3.71 -6.54 -3.27
C VAL A 604 5.01 -6.96 -2.57
N PRO A 605 5.33 -8.26 -2.50
CA PRO A 605 6.52 -8.72 -1.79
C PRO A 605 7.80 -8.25 -2.49
N VAL A 606 8.73 -7.68 -1.72
CA VAL A 606 10.01 -7.15 -2.21
C VAL A 606 11.23 -7.80 -1.57
N HIS A 607 11.14 -8.20 -0.29
CA HIS A 607 12.23 -8.89 0.41
C HIS A 607 11.69 -10.08 1.20
N ARG A 608 12.54 -11.10 1.38
CA ARG A 608 12.27 -12.27 2.22
C ARG A 608 13.43 -12.43 3.19
N LEU A 609 13.12 -12.37 4.48
CA LEU A 609 14.10 -12.41 5.56
C LEU A 609 13.98 -13.75 6.28
N PRO A 610 15.03 -14.60 6.28
CA PRO A 610 15.02 -15.84 7.04
C PRO A 610 14.90 -15.54 8.54
N THR A 611 13.85 -16.06 9.15
CA THR A 611 13.52 -15.90 10.57
C THR A 611 13.22 -17.26 11.20
N ILE A 612 13.26 -17.33 12.52
CA ILE A 612 12.97 -18.56 13.26
C ILE A 612 11.92 -18.21 14.31
N GLY A 613 10.70 -18.74 14.16
CA GLY A 613 9.58 -18.50 15.06
C GLY A 613 9.40 -17.02 15.33
N CYS A 614 9.38 -16.22 14.25
CA CYS A 614 9.22 -14.77 14.33
C CYS A 614 7.96 -14.47 15.14
N SER A 615 8.09 -13.58 16.12
CA SER A 615 6.98 -13.19 16.98
C SER A 615 6.60 -11.74 16.84
N ASP A 616 7.53 -10.89 16.40
CA ASP A 616 7.33 -9.46 16.37
C ASP A 616 8.39 -8.78 15.48
N TRP A 617 8.02 -7.67 14.84
CA TRP A 617 8.85 -6.78 14.05
C TRP A 617 8.72 -5.34 14.51
N GLU A 618 9.86 -4.64 14.55
CA GLU A 618 9.91 -3.26 15.00
C GLU A 618 10.79 -2.43 14.06
N PHE A 619 10.28 -1.26 13.64
CA PHE A 619 11.04 -0.31 12.85
C PHE A 619 11.60 0.84 13.69
N PHE A 620 12.87 1.19 13.47
CA PHE A 620 13.44 2.39 14.09
C PHE A 620 14.47 3.10 13.24
N THR A 621 14.70 4.36 13.60
CA THR A 621 15.76 5.18 13.03
C THR A 621 16.76 5.57 14.10
N SER A 622 18.02 5.67 13.70
CA SER A 622 19.09 6.23 14.51
C SER A 622 19.89 7.24 13.68
N ALA A 623 20.87 7.90 14.30
CA ALA A 623 21.76 8.81 13.59
C ALA A 623 22.53 8.13 12.43
N GLU A 624 22.63 6.80 12.44
CA GLU A 624 23.41 6.02 11.48
C GLU A 624 22.56 5.40 10.34
N GLY A 625 21.23 5.51 10.41
CA GLY A 625 20.33 4.99 9.39
C GLY A 625 18.98 4.51 9.93
N SER A 626 18.27 3.76 9.08
CA SER A 626 17.00 3.10 9.41
C SER A 626 17.22 1.60 9.56
N TYR A 627 16.47 0.97 10.47
CA TYR A 627 16.69 -0.40 10.89
C TYR A 627 15.34 -1.11 11.09
N LEU A 628 15.34 -2.42 10.89
CA LEU A 628 14.28 -3.32 11.32
C LEU A 628 14.84 -4.27 12.37
N MET A 629 14.03 -4.66 13.32
CA MET A 629 14.40 -5.61 14.36
C MET A 629 13.30 -6.66 14.48
N TYR A 630 13.66 -7.93 14.64
CA TYR A 630 12.67 -8.98 14.92
C TYR A 630 13.03 -9.78 16.16
N SER A 631 12.01 -10.31 16.81
CA SER A 631 12.13 -11.23 17.94
C SER A 631 11.81 -12.68 17.57
N SER A 632 12.40 -13.62 18.32
CA SER A 632 12.09 -15.04 18.19
C SER A 632 11.43 -15.62 19.45
N ALA A 633 10.25 -16.19 19.27
CA ALA A 633 9.55 -16.99 20.27
C ALA A 633 10.11 -18.42 20.42
N LYS A 634 11.12 -18.80 19.63
CA LYS A 634 11.65 -20.16 19.55
C LYS A 634 13.15 -20.26 19.79
N ALA A 635 13.85 -19.13 19.78
CA ALA A 635 15.27 -19.03 20.07
C ALA A 635 15.55 -17.81 20.95
N PRO A 636 16.54 -17.87 21.85
CA PRO A 636 17.00 -16.70 22.62
C PRO A 636 17.87 -15.78 21.73
N LEU A 637 17.27 -15.28 20.66
CA LEU A 637 17.91 -14.47 19.64
C LEU A 637 16.89 -13.47 19.08
N SER A 638 17.33 -12.23 18.92
CA SER A 638 16.71 -11.23 18.05
C SER A 638 17.76 -10.79 17.04
N LYS A 639 17.34 -10.36 15.84
CA LYS A 639 18.28 -9.76 14.88
C LYS A 639 17.84 -8.35 14.53
N ILE A 640 18.83 -7.51 14.30
CA ILE A 640 18.66 -6.19 13.72
C ILE A 640 19.20 -6.21 12.30
N PHE A 641 18.44 -5.60 11.41
CA PHE A 641 18.79 -5.39 10.02
C PHE A 641 18.91 -3.90 9.72
N LYS A 642 19.88 -3.54 8.90
CA LYS A 642 20.06 -2.15 8.42
C LYS A 642 19.41 -2.00 7.05
N LEU A 643 18.55 -0.99 6.92
CA LEU A 643 17.91 -0.64 5.67
C LEU A 643 18.85 0.25 4.85
N ARG A 644 19.16 -0.20 3.62
CA ARG A 644 20.06 0.52 2.72
C ARG A 644 19.24 1.21 1.64
N ILE A 645 19.36 2.52 1.63
CA ILE A 645 18.61 3.41 0.76
C ILE A 645 19.60 4.00 -0.25
N GLN A 646 19.28 3.92 -1.54
CA GLN A 646 20.13 4.36 -2.66
C GLN A 646 19.42 5.32 -3.60
#